data_AF-A0A1T1BMT8-F1
#
_entry.id   AF-A0A1T1BMT8-F1
#
_cell.length_a   1.000
_cell.length_b   1.000
_cell.length_c   1.000
_cell.angle_alpha   90.00
_cell.angle_beta   90.00
_cell.angle_gamma   90.00
#
_symmetry.space_group_name_H-M   'P 1'
#
loop_
_entity.id
_entity.type
_entity.pdbx_description
1 polymer ?
#
loop_
_entity_poly.entity_id
_entity_poly.type
_entity_poly.pdbx_seq_one_letter_code
_entity_poly.pdbx_strand_id
1 'polypeptide(L)'
;MKNFSLLIKNARKNNYSLIMKLLIIAVFLLSSCSKDPAEPPTDPDDVAIDNLKASPTFDWKNTKEAKVTIRTKDNEGNAVPNVKVCVWTNFEEENGKEIINGVTNLQGEFVVDYTFEADMADVVLKTDFIGFVPETKVPIENGVVNFTFGGTRNTQKKQKTSSKTYYSKQETGLYSKTNANVKINYIGTYKTNGVPNYLMAKPDVINKDFLTDVNNALPENMPVPTYHPEYLLGNSQHNLVILDKAEVWITFVSEGAGYKNVLAYYTYDRDFPPKTAADIKECFVIFPNASFAGSGGGLYSGDKVSLGVFEKNTVIGWMLMRNGWNDTTRLSTEGLGLLYSNLELNPETDIKHRQHTVMLYDEKRSLFLLGFEDLIRPGGDNDFNDAVFYASANPIKNVEITDVQKLNAERIDTDKDGIIDSSDDYPNDPKLAFNNFYPSSSIFGTLAFEDLWPSKGDYDFNDLVIDYNFNRITNAQNKVVSLKGKFTVRAIGASFQNGFGFSISGVTPSQVASVTGTKYTEGYIKTNGNGTEAGQKNATIIVFDNAWKHGSGNTNSSQPFVASEPIEVTIDLVNPIDASTFGMAPYNPFIIVNKERGKEVHLANYAPTDLADRSYFGTSFDNSQSGIGKYYKTKDNLPWAIDFPNRFEYPIEKAKIDVSHLKFINWVLSNGVDYKNWYKNESGYRNSSNIYNK
;
A
#
# COMPACT_ATOMS: atom_id res chain seq x y z
N MET A 1 -50.60 -70.01 16.88
CA MET A 1 -51.74 -70.25 15.98
C MET A 1 -52.01 -68.96 15.20
N LYS A 2 -51.73 -68.98 13.87
CA LYS A 2 -52.14 -68.06 12.77
C LYS A 2 -51.84 -66.55 12.93
N ASN A 3 -51.46 -65.75 11.93
CA ASN A 3 -50.93 -65.82 10.54
C ASN A 3 -50.64 -64.34 10.18
N PHE A 4 -49.46 -63.96 9.68
CA PHE A 4 -49.16 -63.60 8.28
C PHE A 4 -50.09 -62.59 7.55
N SER A 5 -49.68 -61.31 7.43
CA SER A 5 -49.44 -60.51 6.19
C SER A 5 -49.05 -59.05 6.60
N LEU A 6 -47.93 -58.44 6.20
CA LEU A 6 -47.41 -57.95 4.91
C LEU A 6 -47.85 -56.51 4.53
N LEU A 7 -46.92 -55.57 4.73
CA LEU A 7 -46.46 -54.44 3.90
C LEU A 7 -47.44 -53.65 2.96
N ILE A 8 -47.48 -52.35 3.26
CA ILE A 8 -47.42 -51.14 2.39
C ILE A 8 -48.61 -50.81 1.46
N LYS A 9 -49.08 -49.56 1.67
CA LYS A 9 -49.49 -48.49 0.71
C LYS A 9 -50.88 -47.98 1.06
N ASN A 10 -51.20 -46.70 1.05
CA ASN A 10 -50.47 -45.46 0.85
C ASN A 10 -51.46 -44.34 1.19
N ALA A 11 -50.93 -43.15 1.42
CA ALA A 11 -51.60 -41.87 1.20
C ALA A 11 -52.84 -41.57 2.06
N ARG A 12 -52.61 -40.88 3.19
CA ARG A 12 -53.37 -39.68 3.61
C ARG A 12 -52.93 -39.25 5.00
N LYS A 13 -51.79 -38.58 5.08
CA LYS A 13 -51.42 -37.61 6.13
C LYS A 13 -50.06 -37.04 5.78
N ASN A 14 -50.02 -36.12 4.81
CA ASN A 14 -48.93 -35.16 4.60
C ASN A 14 -49.27 -34.07 3.56
N ASN A 15 -50.53 -33.64 3.45
CA ASN A 15 -50.90 -32.59 2.48
C ASN A 15 -51.17 -31.19 3.06
N TYR A 16 -50.97 -30.97 4.36
CA TYR A 16 -51.15 -29.62 4.95
C TYR A 16 -49.85 -28.86 5.24
N SER A 17 -48.67 -29.50 5.11
CA SER A 17 -47.38 -28.82 5.28
C SER A 17 -46.71 -28.40 3.96
N LEU A 18 -47.23 -28.82 2.80
CA LEU A 18 -46.67 -28.48 1.49
C LEU A 18 -47.44 -27.33 0.79
N ILE A 19 -48.75 -27.20 1.04
CA ILE A 19 -49.59 -26.14 0.44
C ILE A 19 -49.32 -24.76 1.08
N MET A 20 -48.93 -24.72 2.36
CA MET A 20 -48.54 -23.46 3.02
C MET A 20 -47.10 -23.03 2.69
N LYS A 21 -46.25 -23.95 2.21
CA LYS A 21 -44.90 -23.64 1.72
C LYS A 21 -44.84 -23.28 0.23
N LEU A 22 -45.87 -23.63 -0.54
CA LEU A 22 -46.04 -23.19 -1.93
C LEU A 22 -46.80 -21.86 -2.09
N LEU A 23 -47.57 -21.43 -1.09
CA LEU A 23 -48.24 -20.12 -1.12
C LEU A 23 -47.35 -18.94 -0.65
N ILE A 24 -46.31 -19.20 0.14
CA ILE A 24 -45.33 -18.18 0.56
C ILE A 24 -44.24 -17.94 -0.52
N ILE A 25 -44.09 -18.88 -1.46
CA ILE A 25 -43.20 -18.77 -2.62
C ILE A 25 -43.90 -18.11 -3.83
N ALA A 26 -45.21 -17.93 -3.79
CA ALA A 26 -45.99 -17.28 -4.86
C ALA A 26 -46.36 -15.81 -4.59
N VAL A 27 -46.06 -15.25 -3.41
CA VAL A 27 -46.31 -13.84 -3.07
C VAL A 27 -45.06 -12.95 -3.23
N PHE A 28 -43.88 -13.54 -3.51
CA PHE A 28 -42.64 -12.81 -3.84
C PHE A 28 -42.41 -12.59 -5.36
N LEU A 29 -43.43 -12.79 -6.20
CA LEU A 29 -43.35 -12.57 -7.65
C LEU A 29 -44.33 -11.50 -8.19
N LEU A 30 -44.85 -10.63 -7.32
CA LEU A 30 -45.58 -9.43 -7.73
C LEU A 30 -44.98 -8.19 -7.05
N SER A 31 -43.69 -7.96 -7.25
CA SER A 31 -43.21 -6.59 -7.39
C SER A 31 -43.80 -6.06 -8.68
N SER A 32 -44.97 -5.43 -8.56
CA SER A 32 -45.52 -4.57 -9.59
C SER A 32 -44.47 -3.51 -9.89
N CYS A 33 -43.76 -3.70 -10.99
CA CYS A 33 -43.11 -2.60 -11.68
C CYS A 33 -44.19 -1.55 -11.98
N SER A 34 -44.17 -0.42 -11.28
CA SER A 34 -44.40 0.83 -12.01
C SER A 34 -43.21 0.99 -12.94
N LYS A 35 -43.27 0.32 -14.11
CA LYS A 35 -42.55 0.81 -15.27
C LYS A 35 -43.21 2.16 -15.55
N ASP A 36 -42.63 3.23 -15.02
CA ASP A 36 -42.50 4.41 -15.87
C ASP A 36 -41.96 3.87 -17.20
N PRO A 37 -42.56 4.23 -18.35
CA PRO A 37 -42.07 3.76 -19.63
C PRO A 37 -40.57 4.06 -19.65
N ALA A 38 -39.74 3.02 -19.70
CA ALA A 38 -38.31 3.20 -19.87
C ALA A 38 -38.18 4.05 -21.13
N GLU A 39 -37.72 5.30 -20.95
CA GLU A 39 -37.38 6.15 -22.09
C GLU A 39 -36.47 5.30 -23.00
N PRO A 40 -36.69 5.30 -24.32
CA PRO A 40 -35.84 4.54 -25.23
C PRO A 40 -34.37 4.86 -24.92
N PRO A 41 -33.44 3.90 -25.06
CA PRO A 41 -32.02 4.17 -24.83
C PRO A 41 -31.64 5.38 -25.67
N THR A 42 -31.35 6.47 -24.98
CA THR A 42 -30.95 7.73 -25.59
C THR A 42 -29.57 7.46 -26.20
N ASP A 43 -29.42 7.71 -27.50
CA ASP A 43 -28.11 7.67 -28.11
C ASP A 43 -27.24 8.69 -27.35
N PRO A 44 -26.13 8.28 -26.71
CA PRO A 44 -25.30 9.21 -25.95
C PRO A 44 -24.79 10.38 -26.78
N ASP A 45 -24.67 10.21 -28.10
CA ASP A 45 -24.25 11.27 -29.02
C ASP A 45 -25.32 12.37 -29.19
N ASP A 46 -26.58 12.11 -28.82
CA ASP A 46 -27.70 13.07 -28.83
C ASP A 46 -27.96 13.73 -27.46
N VAL A 47 -27.20 13.37 -26.42
CA VAL A 47 -27.36 13.88 -25.05
C VAL A 47 -26.26 14.88 -24.71
N ALA A 48 -26.67 16.06 -24.24
CA ALA A 48 -25.80 17.10 -23.71
C ALA A 48 -26.11 17.34 -22.23
N ILE A 49 -25.24 18.02 -21.48
CA ILE A 49 -25.47 18.34 -20.06
C ILE A 49 -26.76 19.16 -19.82
N ASP A 50 -27.27 19.85 -20.84
CA ASP A 50 -28.51 20.62 -20.74
C ASP A 50 -29.77 19.75 -20.65
N ASN A 51 -29.76 18.57 -21.28
CA ASN A 51 -30.88 17.62 -21.28
C ASN A 51 -30.56 16.27 -20.59
N LEU A 52 -29.34 16.12 -20.04
CA LEU A 52 -28.91 14.95 -19.31
C LEU A 52 -29.77 14.74 -18.05
N LYS A 53 -30.28 13.51 -17.91
CA LYS A 53 -30.95 13.03 -16.70
C LYS A 53 -30.15 11.90 -16.09
N ALA A 54 -29.51 12.15 -14.95
CA ALA A 54 -28.82 11.10 -14.23
C ALA A 54 -29.82 10.19 -13.49
N SER A 55 -29.48 8.91 -13.37
CA SER A 55 -30.25 7.98 -12.55
C SER A 55 -30.41 8.51 -11.12
N PRO A 56 -31.58 8.36 -10.47
CA PRO A 56 -31.73 8.70 -9.06
C PRO A 56 -30.73 7.98 -8.14
N THR A 57 -30.24 6.80 -8.55
CA THR A 57 -29.26 5.98 -7.82
C THR A 57 -27.81 6.33 -8.13
N PHE A 58 -27.54 7.24 -9.07
CA PHE A 58 -26.19 7.64 -9.40
C PHE A 58 -25.60 8.49 -8.26
N ASP A 59 -24.40 8.12 -7.82
CA ASP A 59 -23.77 8.68 -6.61
C ASP A 59 -22.71 9.75 -6.89
N TRP A 60 -22.37 9.97 -8.17
CA TRP A 60 -21.39 10.96 -8.64
C TRP A 60 -19.96 10.77 -8.08
N LYS A 61 -19.63 9.58 -7.56
CA LYS A 61 -18.30 9.32 -7.01
C LYS A 61 -17.34 8.84 -8.11
N ASN A 62 -16.15 9.46 -8.15
CA ASN A 62 -15.00 8.97 -8.94
C ASN A 62 -14.12 7.98 -8.16
N THR A 63 -14.68 7.44 -7.08
CA THR A 63 -14.01 6.55 -6.13
C THR A 63 -14.81 5.30 -5.86
N LYS A 64 -14.17 4.30 -5.25
CA LYS A 64 -14.81 3.10 -4.71
C LYS A 64 -14.27 2.80 -3.32
N GLU A 65 -15.16 2.35 -2.46
CA GLU A 65 -14.80 1.95 -1.10
C GLU A 65 -14.35 0.49 -1.08
N ALA A 66 -13.31 0.18 -0.30
CA ALA A 66 -12.89 -1.18 -0.04
C ALA A 66 -12.36 -1.35 1.39
N LYS A 67 -12.54 -2.55 1.93
CA LYS A 67 -11.91 -2.96 3.19
C LYS A 67 -10.58 -3.63 2.90
N VAL A 68 -9.50 -3.03 3.40
CA VAL A 68 -8.15 -3.59 3.34
C VAL A 68 -7.91 -4.42 4.59
N THR A 69 -7.45 -5.66 4.41
CA THR A 69 -7.07 -6.54 5.52
C THR A 69 -5.74 -7.22 5.20
N ILE A 70 -4.71 -6.85 5.95
CA ILE A 70 -3.37 -7.41 5.84
C ILE A 70 -3.10 -8.23 7.09
N ARG A 71 -2.52 -9.42 6.93
CA ARG A 71 -2.11 -10.28 8.04
C ARG A 71 -0.65 -10.66 7.96
N THR A 72 -0.05 -10.95 9.10
CA THR A 72 1.36 -11.36 9.20
C THR A 72 1.44 -12.61 10.07
N LYS A 73 2.01 -13.68 9.51
CA LYS A 73 2.08 -14.99 10.17
C LYS A 73 3.43 -15.64 9.97
N ASP A 74 3.90 -16.35 11.00
CA ASP A 74 5.10 -17.18 10.90
C ASP A 74 4.85 -18.41 10.02
N ASN A 75 5.88 -19.21 9.74
CA ASN A 75 5.72 -20.33 8.80
C ASN A 75 4.96 -21.55 9.36
N GLU A 76 4.57 -21.52 10.65
CA GLU A 76 3.63 -22.45 11.29
C GLU A 76 2.19 -21.91 11.33
N GLY A 77 1.99 -20.63 10.99
CA GLY A 77 0.68 -19.98 10.91
C GLY A 77 0.28 -19.21 12.16
N ASN A 78 1.19 -18.99 13.10
CA ASN A 78 0.97 -18.15 14.28
C ASN A 78 1.10 -16.67 13.91
N ALA A 79 0.42 -15.80 14.65
CA ALA A 79 0.48 -14.35 14.43
C ALA A 79 1.89 -13.78 14.70
N VAL A 80 2.32 -12.87 13.83
CA VAL A 80 3.52 -12.04 14.02
C VAL A 80 3.05 -10.58 14.16
N PRO A 81 2.99 -10.03 15.38
CA PRO A 81 2.50 -8.68 15.61
C PRO A 81 3.57 -7.63 15.33
N ASN A 82 3.18 -6.34 15.37
CA ASN A 82 4.09 -5.20 15.27
C ASN A 82 4.88 -5.16 13.96
N VAL A 83 4.28 -5.62 12.86
CA VAL A 83 4.88 -5.58 11.53
C VAL A 83 4.35 -4.37 10.77
N LYS A 84 5.25 -3.49 10.31
CA LYS A 84 4.89 -2.38 9.42
C LYS A 84 4.39 -2.93 8.09
N VAL A 85 3.24 -2.45 7.64
CA VAL A 85 2.61 -2.82 6.38
C VAL A 85 2.13 -1.58 5.64
N CYS A 86 2.39 -1.55 4.34
CA CYS A 86 2.00 -0.43 3.49
C CYS A 86 1.16 -0.90 2.30
N VAL A 87 0.34 0.01 1.77
CA VAL A 87 -0.38 -0.16 0.50
C VAL A 87 0.04 0.91 -0.48
N TRP A 88 0.31 0.50 -1.71
CA TRP A 88 0.78 1.32 -2.80
C TRP A 88 -0.16 1.20 -4.00
N THR A 89 -0.27 2.29 -4.78
CA THR A 89 -1.10 2.31 -6.00
C THR A 89 -0.60 1.34 -7.09
N ASN A 90 0.70 1.06 -7.11
CA ASN A 90 1.34 0.08 -7.98
C ASN A 90 2.74 -0.26 -7.43
N PHE A 91 3.53 -1.08 -8.14
CA PHE A 91 4.95 -1.27 -7.83
C PHE A 91 5.69 0.06 -7.94
N GLU A 92 6.70 0.24 -7.10
CA GLU A 92 7.46 1.49 -7.02
C GLU A 92 8.19 1.77 -8.34
N GLU A 93 8.73 0.74 -9.00
CA GLU A 93 9.39 0.83 -10.31
C GLU A 93 8.40 1.21 -11.43
N GLU A 94 7.11 1.01 -11.21
CA GLU A 94 6.02 1.42 -12.11
C GLU A 94 5.40 2.77 -11.68
N ASN A 95 6.15 3.61 -10.95
CA ASN A 95 5.72 4.90 -10.39
C ASN A 95 4.58 4.78 -9.36
N GLY A 96 4.46 3.63 -8.70
CA GLY A 96 3.56 3.44 -7.56
C GLY A 96 3.81 4.48 -6.46
N LYS A 97 2.76 4.81 -5.72
CA LYS A 97 2.80 5.73 -4.57
C LYS A 97 2.21 5.07 -3.36
N GLU A 98 2.84 5.24 -2.20
CA GLU A 98 2.29 4.84 -0.91
C GLU A 98 1.03 5.64 -0.58
N ILE A 99 0.01 4.94 -0.09
CA ILE A 99 -1.31 5.50 0.21
C ILE A 99 -1.86 5.06 1.58
N ILE A 100 -1.29 4.01 2.16
CA ILE A 100 -1.61 3.53 3.51
C ILE A 100 -0.32 3.06 4.17
N ASN A 101 -0.14 3.41 5.43
CA ASN A 101 0.99 2.98 6.26
C ASN A 101 0.50 2.72 7.70
N GLY A 102 0.92 1.62 8.30
CA GLY A 102 0.57 1.29 9.67
C GLY A 102 1.19 -0.03 10.12
N VAL A 103 0.73 -0.54 11.25
CA VAL A 103 1.31 -1.71 11.91
C VAL A 103 0.27 -2.78 12.23
N THR A 104 0.65 -4.06 12.16
CA THR A 104 -0.23 -5.15 12.60
C THR A 104 -0.40 -5.22 14.12
N ASN A 105 -1.61 -5.51 14.57
CA ASN A 105 -1.93 -5.66 16.00
C ASN A 105 -1.39 -6.97 16.61
N LEU A 106 -1.73 -7.26 17.86
CA LEU A 106 -1.30 -8.48 18.58
C LEU A 106 -1.74 -9.80 17.91
N GLN A 107 -2.75 -9.78 17.04
CA GLN A 107 -3.22 -10.91 16.25
C GLN A 107 -2.53 -10.98 14.88
N GLY A 108 -1.56 -10.10 14.61
CA GLY A 108 -0.90 -9.98 13.32
C GLY A 108 -1.87 -9.50 12.25
N GLU A 109 -2.82 -8.61 12.59
CA GLU A 109 -3.80 -8.07 11.64
C GLU A 109 -3.73 -6.53 11.57
N PHE A 110 -3.83 -6.00 10.35
CA PHE A 110 -4.07 -4.59 10.07
C PHE A 110 -5.34 -4.49 9.21
N VAL A 111 -6.31 -3.68 9.65
CA VAL A 111 -7.62 -3.53 9.00
C VAL A 111 -7.96 -2.06 8.89
N VAL A 112 -8.29 -1.61 7.68
CA VAL A 112 -8.69 -0.23 7.42
C VAL A 112 -9.72 -0.18 6.28
N ASP A 113 -10.73 0.67 6.42
CA ASP A 113 -11.61 1.03 5.31
C ASP A 113 -10.92 2.12 4.49
N TYR A 114 -10.89 1.95 3.16
CA TYR A 114 -10.19 2.85 2.24
C TYR A 114 -11.03 3.22 1.01
N THR A 115 -10.81 4.43 0.47
CA THR A 115 -11.48 4.95 -0.72
C THR A 115 -10.48 5.05 -1.88
N PHE A 116 -10.54 4.08 -2.80
CA PHE A 116 -9.66 4.02 -3.99
C PHE A 116 -10.26 4.77 -5.18
N GLU A 117 -9.44 5.07 -6.20
CA GLU A 117 -9.97 5.50 -7.51
C GLU A 117 -10.90 4.44 -8.10
N ALA A 118 -11.99 4.84 -8.74
CA ALA A 118 -13.03 3.92 -9.21
C ALA A 118 -12.51 2.85 -10.20
N ASP A 119 -11.54 3.20 -11.04
CA ASP A 119 -10.95 2.35 -12.07
C ASP A 119 -9.77 1.49 -11.60
N MET A 120 -9.27 1.70 -10.37
CA MET A 120 -8.13 0.95 -9.84
C MET A 120 -8.48 -0.54 -9.66
N ALA A 121 -7.81 -1.45 -10.36
CA ALA A 121 -8.13 -2.89 -10.30
C ALA A 121 -7.39 -3.63 -9.17
N ASP A 122 -6.16 -3.23 -8.91
CA ASP A 122 -5.23 -3.87 -7.98
C ASP A 122 -4.47 -2.82 -7.16
N VAL A 123 -3.86 -3.27 -6.07
CA VAL A 123 -2.89 -2.52 -5.27
C VAL A 123 -1.64 -3.36 -5.03
N VAL A 124 -0.53 -2.73 -4.64
CA VAL A 124 0.64 -3.45 -4.14
C VAL A 124 0.69 -3.33 -2.63
N LEU A 125 0.83 -4.47 -1.94
CA LEU A 125 1.05 -4.52 -0.51
C LEU A 125 2.54 -4.72 -0.27
N LYS A 126 3.14 -3.95 0.63
CA LYS A 126 4.57 -4.02 0.98
C LYS A 126 4.78 -4.22 2.48
N THR A 127 5.89 -4.87 2.83
CA THR A 127 6.44 -4.91 4.18
C THR A 127 7.95 -5.08 4.08
N ASP A 128 8.68 -4.32 4.88
CA ASP A 128 10.15 -4.40 4.96
C ASP A 128 10.60 -5.43 6.01
N PHE A 129 9.66 -6.26 6.47
CA PHE A 129 9.89 -7.22 7.54
C PHE A 129 10.49 -8.52 7.00
N ILE A 130 11.75 -8.77 7.36
CA ILE A 130 12.53 -9.93 6.93
C ILE A 130 11.80 -11.22 7.30
N GLY A 131 11.80 -12.15 6.35
CA GLY A 131 11.12 -13.46 6.46
C GLY A 131 9.80 -13.52 5.70
N PHE A 132 9.32 -12.39 5.19
CA PHE A 132 8.16 -12.30 4.32
C PHE A 132 8.56 -11.89 2.90
N VAL A 133 7.68 -12.19 1.94
CA VAL A 133 7.82 -11.60 0.60
C VAL A 133 7.73 -10.07 0.72
N PRO A 134 8.68 -9.29 0.19
CA PRO A 134 8.73 -7.84 0.43
C PRO A 134 7.50 -7.12 -0.11
N GLU A 135 6.99 -7.57 -1.26
CA GLU A 135 5.87 -6.93 -1.92
C GLU A 135 5.06 -7.89 -2.80
N THR A 136 3.77 -7.61 -2.96
CA THR A 136 2.87 -8.40 -3.80
C THR A 136 1.72 -7.57 -4.36
N LYS A 137 1.30 -7.86 -5.60
CA LYS A 137 0.14 -7.22 -6.22
C LYS A 137 -1.13 -8.01 -5.92
N VAL A 138 -2.16 -7.34 -5.40
CA VAL A 138 -3.39 -7.95 -4.90
C VAL A 138 -4.60 -7.25 -5.53
N PRO A 139 -5.59 -8.01 -6.02
CA PRO A 139 -6.76 -7.41 -6.64
C PRO A 139 -7.72 -6.80 -5.61
N ILE A 140 -8.42 -5.74 -6.03
CA ILE A 140 -9.55 -5.16 -5.31
C ILE A 140 -10.83 -5.84 -5.82
N GLU A 141 -11.25 -6.93 -5.18
CA GLU A 141 -12.43 -7.70 -5.58
C GLU A 141 -13.59 -7.46 -4.61
N ASN A 142 -14.77 -7.08 -5.13
CA ASN A 142 -15.99 -6.92 -4.34
C ASN A 142 -15.83 -6.00 -3.10
N GLY A 143 -15.04 -4.92 -3.25
CA GLY A 143 -14.77 -3.99 -2.15
C GLY A 143 -13.87 -4.58 -1.05
N VAL A 144 -13.01 -5.55 -1.37
CA VAL A 144 -12.07 -6.16 -0.42
C VAL A 144 -10.69 -6.28 -1.03
N VAL A 145 -9.67 -5.96 -0.22
CA VAL A 145 -8.26 -6.32 -0.44
C VAL A 145 -7.85 -7.19 0.74
N ASN A 146 -7.37 -8.41 0.48
CA ASN A 146 -7.06 -9.36 1.54
C ASN A 146 -5.79 -10.16 1.22
N PHE A 147 -4.81 -10.09 2.11
CA PHE A 147 -3.55 -10.82 1.96
C PHE A 147 -2.91 -11.15 3.31
N THR A 148 -2.10 -12.20 3.35
CA THR A 148 -1.31 -12.64 4.50
C THR A 148 0.15 -12.75 4.09
N PHE A 149 1.01 -11.92 4.65
CA PHE A 149 2.45 -12.13 4.62
C PHE A 149 2.81 -13.34 5.50
N GLY A 150 3.61 -14.25 4.94
CA GLY A 150 3.99 -15.50 5.59
C GLY A 150 2.84 -16.51 5.76
N GLY A 151 2.82 -17.24 6.87
CA GLY A 151 1.92 -18.38 7.10
C GLY A 151 2.45 -19.69 6.52
N THR A 152 1.69 -20.78 6.70
CA THR A 152 2.07 -22.09 6.15
C THR A 152 2.24 -22.04 4.61
N ARG A 153 3.08 -22.91 4.05
CA ARG A 153 3.24 -23.00 2.58
C ARG A 153 1.90 -23.20 1.85
N ASN A 154 0.98 -23.95 2.43
CA ASN A 154 -0.33 -24.21 1.84
C ASN A 154 -1.24 -22.98 1.85
N THR A 155 -1.19 -22.16 2.91
CA THR A 155 -1.94 -20.91 2.96
C THR A 155 -1.38 -19.93 1.95
N GLN A 156 -0.06 -19.80 1.86
CA GLN A 156 0.60 -18.91 0.90
C GLN A 156 0.24 -19.24 -0.55
N LYS A 157 0.28 -20.52 -0.95
CA LYS A 157 -0.07 -20.96 -2.31
C LYS A 157 -1.53 -20.73 -2.71
N LYS A 158 -2.44 -20.57 -1.75
CA LYS A 158 -3.88 -20.36 -2.00
C LYS A 158 -4.25 -18.89 -2.10
N GLN A 159 -3.34 -17.98 -1.78
CA GLN A 159 -3.62 -16.56 -1.82
C GLN A 159 -3.82 -16.09 -3.25
N LYS A 160 -4.82 -15.20 -3.42
CA LYS A 160 -5.03 -14.54 -4.70
C LYS A 160 -4.02 -13.40 -4.82
N THR A 161 -3.21 -13.47 -5.86
CA THR A 161 -2.29 -12.40 -6.25
C THR A 161 -2.50 -12.11 -7.73
N SER A 162 -2.41 -10.85 -8.10
CA SER A 162 -2.34 -10.45 -9.50
C SER A 162 -0.93 -10.72 -10.02
N SER A 163 -0.79 -10.96 -11.32
CA SER A 163 0.51 -11.30 -11.91
C SER A 163 1.50 -10.14 -11.69
N LYS A 164 2.60 -10.42 -10.99
CA LYS A 164 3.78 -9.55 -10.97
C LYS A 164 4.59 -9.82 -12.24
N THR A 165 4.79 -8.81 -13.07
CA THR A 165 5.92 -8.84 -14.01
C THR A 165 7.16 -8.66 -13.15
N TYR A 166 8.06 -9.64 -13.13
CA TYR A 166 9.31 -9.47 -12.38
C TYR A 166 10.15 -8.40 -13.07
N TYR A 167 10.46 -7.31 -12.35
CA TYR A 167 11.41 -6.30 -12.80
C TYR A 167 12.71 -6.50 -12.03
N SER A 168 13.79 -6.83 -12.73
CA SER A 168 15.12 -6.73 -12.14
C SER A 168 15.44 -5.24 -11.96
N LYS A 169 15.89 -4.81 -10.79
CA LYS A 169 16.47 -3.47 -10.61
C LYS A 169 17.73 -3.37 -11.50
N GLN A 170 17.60 -2.90 -12.74
CA GLN A 170 18.78 -2.65 -13.58
C GLN A 170 19.42 -1.35 -13.11
N GLU A 171 20.49 -1.45 -12.33
CA GLU A 171 21.36 -0.31 -12.13
C GLU A 171 22.41 -0.19 -13.24
N THR A 172 22.56 1.05 -13.69
CA THR A 172 23.59 1.53 -14.60
C THR A 172 24.76 2.08 -13.76
N GLY A 173 25.75 1.25 -13.45
CA GLY A 173 26.98 1.77 -12.83
C GLY A 173 27.88 0.67 -12.26
N LEU A 174 29.04 0.48 -12.87
CA LEU A 174 30.11 -0.44 -12.43
C LEU A 174 29.78 -1.94 -12.51
N TYR A 175 29.53 -2.41 -13.75
CA TYR A 175 29.70 -3.82 -14.10
C TYR A 175 31.20 -4.16 -14.09
N SER A 176 31.79 -4.55 -12.95
CA SER A 176 32.97 -5.40 -13.04
C SER A 176 32.50 -6.80 -13.43
N LYS A 177 32.24 -7.01 -14.73
CA LYS A 177 32.08 -8.36 -15.30
C LYS A 177 33.44 -9.07 -15.21
N THR A 178 33.81 -9.50 -14.02
CA THR A 178 34.95 -10.36 -13.81
C THR A 178 34.45 -11.78 -14.04
N ASN A 179 34.67 -12.31 -15.23
CA ASN A 179 34.47 -13.73 -15.48
C ASN A 179 35.54 -14.49 -14.68
N ALA A 180 35.19 -14.96 -13.48
CA ALA A 180 36.10 -15.74 -12.65
C ALA A 180 36.43 -17.10 -13.28
N ASN A 181 35.57 -17.55 -14.22
CA ASN A 181 35.59 -18.87 -14.83
C ASN A 181 35.52 -19.97 -13.77
N VAL A 182 34.75 -19.73 -12.71
CA VAL A 182 34.53 -20.73 -11.67
C VAL A 182 33.69 -21.86 -12.25
N LYS A 183 34.07 -23.10 -11.99
CA LYS A 183 33.24 -24.24 -12.37
C LYS A 183 32.03 -24.31 -11.43
N ILE A 184 30.85 -23.99 -11.96
CA ILE A 184 29.58 -24.03 -11.23
C ILE A 184 29.06 -25.48 -11.23
N ASN A 185 29.09 -26.13 -10.06
CA ASN A 185 28.45 -27.42 -9.84
C ASN A 185 27.14 -27.24 -9.06
N TYR A 186 26.26 -28.24 -9.11
CA TYR A 186 25.04 -28.28 -8.31
C TYR A 186 25.08 -29.48 -7.38
N ILE A 187 24.64 -29.30 -6.13
CA ILE A 187 24.52 -30.42 -5.18
C ILE A 187 23.38 -31.38 -5.54
N GLY A 188 22.48 -30.99 -6.45
CA GLY A 188 21.43 -31.84 -7.00
C GLY A 188 20.62 -31.15 -8.10
N THR A 189 19.56 -31.80 -8.57
CA THR A 189 18.67 -31.24 -9.61
C THR A 189 17.69 -30.22 -9.05
N TYR A 190 17.09 -29.40 -9.91
CA TYR A 190 16.16 -28.33 -9.54
C TYR A 190 15.04 -28.18 -10.59
N LYS A 191 13.99 -27.44 -10.22
CA LYS A 191 12.82 -27.16 -11.07
C LYS A 191 13.10 -26.01 -12.04
N THR A 192 12.20 -25.79 -12.99
CA THR A 192 12.37 -24.75 -14.03
C THR A 192 12.45 -23.32 -13.50
N ASN A 193 12.05 -23.07 -12.26
CA ASN A 193 12.16 -21.78 -11.58
C ASN A 193 13.33 -21.73 -10.56
N GLY A 194 14.24 -22.70 -10.59
CA GLY A 194 15.43 -22.74 -9.74
C GLY A 194 15.21 -23.35 -8.35
N VAL A 195 14.00 -23.77 -8.00
CA VAL A 195 13.75 -24.43 -6.70
C VAL A 195 14.41 -25.81 -6.66
N PRO A 196 15.25 -26.11 -5.65
CA PRO A 196 15.85 -27.43 -5.49
C PRO A 196 14.86 -28.60 -5.43
N ASN A 197 15.21 -29.74 -6.02
CA ASN A 197 14.46 -31.00 -5.85
C ASN A 197 14.87 -31.78 -4.59
N TYR A 198 15.88 -31.29 -3.87
CA TYR A 198 16.48 -31.90 -2.69
C TYR A 198 16.18 -31.10 -1.40
N LEU A 199 15.13 -30.27 -1.41
CA LEU A 199 14.63 -29.66 -0.19
C LEU A 199 14.22 -30.75 0.82
N MET A 200 14.57 -30.55 2.08
CA MET A 200 14.12 -31.43 3.16
C MET A 200 12.59 -31.43 3.23
N ALA A 201 11.99 -32.60 3.46
CA ALA A 201 10.54 -32.75 3.45
C ALA A 201 9.84 -31.92 4.54
N LYS A 202 10.53 -31.74 5.68
CA LYS A 202 10.13 -30.86 6.77
C LYS A 202 10.97 -29.57 6.68
N PRO A 203 10.36 -28.40 6.44
CA PRO A 203 11.04 -27.13 6.57
C PRO A 203 11.37 -26.87 8.04
N ASP A 204 12.39 -26.03 8.28
CA ASP A 204 12.64 -25.55 9.64
C ASP A 204 11.55 -24.55 10.07
N VAL A 205 11.35 -24.44 11.38
CA VAL A 205 10.42 -23.49 11.98
C VAL A 205 11.08 -22.12 12.07
N ILE A 206 10.48 -21.13 11.41
CA ILE A 206 10.87 -19.72 11.43
C ILE A 206 9.78 -19.00 12.21
N ASN A 207 9.89 -19.03 13.54
CA ASN A 207 8.87 -18.48 14.45
C ASN A 207 9.03 -16.97 14.65
N LYS A 208 8.00 -16.35 15.23
CA LYS A 208 7.98 -14.90 15.49
C LYS A 208 9.21 -14.40 16.26
N ASP A 209 9.69 -15.14 17.25
CA ASP A 209 10.81 -14.70 18.08
C ASP A 209 12.10 -14.65 17.25
N PHE A 210 12.31 -15.63 16.37
CA PHE A 210 13.44 -15.61 15.45
C PHE A 210 13.32 -14.46 14.46
N LEU A 211 12.14 -14.25 13.88
CA LEU A 211 11.92 -13.12 12.98
C LEU A 211 12.17 -11.77 13.66
N THR A 212 11.72 -11.59 14.91
CA THR A 212 12.01 -10.38 15.69
C THR A 212 13.51 -10.19 15.90
N ASP A 213 14.23 -11.24 16.31
CA ASP A 213 15.68 -11.13 16.54
C ASP A 213 16.43 -10.79 15.23
N VAL A 214 16.02 -11.36 14.08
CA VAL A 214 16.60 -11.06 12.76
C VAL A 214 16.31 -9.62 12.33
N ASN A 215 15.08 -9.14 12.49
CA ASN A 215 14.70 -7.77 12.12
C ASN A 215 15.31 -6.71 13.05
N ASN A 216 15.68 -7.07 14.29
CA ASN A 216 16.47 -6.18 15.15
C ASN A 216 17.94 -6.13 14.72
N ALA A 217 18.49 -7.27 14.28
CA ALA A 217 19.89 -7.38 13.91
C ALA A 217 20.22 -6.81 12.51
N LEU A 218 19.34 -7.00 11.53
CA LEU A 218 19.55 -6.56 10.14
C LEU A 218 18.32 -5.83 9.58
N PRO A 219 17.78 -4.79 10.26
CA PRO A 219 16.57 -4.13 9.77
C PRO A 219 16.78 -3.53 8.37
N GLU A 220 15.75 -3.63 7.53
CA GLU A 220 15.75 -2.99 6.21
C GLU A 220 16.05 -1.49 6.32
N ASN A 221 16.83 -0.97 5.37
CA ASN A 221 17.22 0.44 5.25
C ASN A 221 18.04 0.97 6.45
N MET A 222 18.60 0.09 7.28
CA MET A 222 19.49 0.45 8.38
C MET A 222 20.89 -0.08 8.11
N PRO A 223 21.77 0.76 7.51
CA PRO A 223 23.09 0.31 7.07
C PRO A 223 23.89 -0.28 8.25
N VAL A 224 24.32 -1.53 8.12
CA VAL A 224 25.18 -2.21 9.11
C VAL A 224 26.43 -1.39 9.46
N PRO A 225 27.13 -0.72 8.52
CA PRO A 225 28.29 0.12 8.87
C PRO A 225 28.03 1.23 9.88
N THR A 226 26.77 1.66 10.03
CA THR A 226 26.37 2.69 10.99
C THR A 226 25.56 2.13 12.16
N TYR A 227 24.74 1.11 11.91
CA TYR A 227 23.76 0.60 12.86
C TYR A 227 24.35 -0.53 13.74
N HIS A 228 25.11 -1.45 13.13
CA HIS A 228 25.85 -2.51 13.81
C HIS A 228 27.29 -2.63 13.27
N PRO A 229 28.12 -1.59 13.45
CA PRO A 229 29.50 -1.61 12.95
C PRO A 229 30.32 -2.77 13.52
N GLU A 230 29.94 -3.31 14.69
CA GLU A 230 30.56 -4.48 15.31
C GLU A 230 30.43 -5.78 14.49
N TYR A 231 29.49 -5.85 13.55
CA TYR A 231 29.36 -6.99 12.63
C TYR A 231 30.40 -6.95 11.49
N LEU A 232 30.99 -5.78 11.24
CA LEU A 232 31.98 -5.58 10.20
C LEU A 232 33.38 -5.53 10.79
N LEU A 233 34.34 -6.10 10.05
CA LEU A 233 35.79 -5.94 10.27
C LEU A 233 36.25 -6.01 11.74
N GLY A 234 36.46 -7.25 12.19
CA GLY A 234 37.30 -7.64 13.33
C GLY A 234 38.03 -8.95 12.99
N ASN A 235 38.69 -9.61 13.95
CA ASN A 235 39.27 -10.96 13.76
C ASN A 235 38.20 -12.08 13.71
N SER A 236 36.93 -11.72 13.51
CA SER A 236 35.82 -12.67 13.52
C SER A 236 35.74 -13.47 12.22
N GLN A 237 35.38 -14.73 12.36
CA GLN A 237 35.15 -15.68 11.31
C GLN A 237 33.80 -15.41 10.62
N HIS A 238 33.81 -15.40 9.29
CA HIS A 238 32.64 -15.23 8.42
C HIS A 238 32.30 -16.50 7.60
N ASN A 239 33.06 -17.57 7.82
CA ASN A 239 32.95 -18.88 7.15
C ASN A 239 32.74 -19.98 8.20
N LEU A 240 32.09 -21.08 7.84
CA LEU A 240 31.88 -22.17 8.80
C LEU A 240 33.16 -23.01 8.93
N VAL A 241 33.81 -22.99 10.09
CA VAL A 241 35.05 -23.77 10.34
C VAL A 241 34.74 -25.06 11.08
N ILE A 242 35.05 -26.19 10.45
CA ILE A 242 34.79 -27.54 10.97
C ILE A 242 35.99 -28.02 11.81
N LEU A 243 35.80 -28.05 13.13
CA LEU A 243 36.82 -28.45 14.11
C LEU A 243 36.94 -29.98 14.27
N ASP A 244 35.85 -30.69 14.02
CA ASP A 244 35.74 -32.14 13.95
C ASP A 244 34.54 -32.51 13.06
N LYS A 245 34.37 -33.78 12.70
CA LYS A 245 33.33 -34.23 11.77
C LYS A 245 31.94 -33.69 12.12
N ALA A 246 31.28 -33.01 11.18
CA ALA A 246 29.96 -32.42 11.38
C ALA A 246 29.11 -32.48 10.10
N GLU A 247 27.81 -32.73 10.26
CA GLU A 247 26.83 -32.54 9.19
C GLU A 247 26.33 -31.10 9.18
N VAL A 248 26.15 -30.51 7.99
CA VAL A 248 25.79 -29.10 7.82
C VAL A 248 24.55 -28.94 6.95
N TRP A 249 23.68 -28.01 7.32
CA TRP A 249 22.50 -27.61 6.55
C TRP A 249 22.45 -26.11 6.37
N ILE A 250 21.75 -25.67 5.32
CA ILE A 250 21.40 -24.28 5.08
C ILE A 250 19.89 -24.16 4.96
N THR A 251 19.34 -23.13 5.60
CA THR A 251 17.92 -22.79 5.55
C THR A 251 17.74 -21.37 4.99
N PHE A 252 16.83 -21.23 4.04
CA PHE A 252 16.38 -19.95 3.50
C PHE A 252 15.47 -19.22 4.48
N VAL A 253 15.78 -17.95 4.78
CA VAL A 253 14.96 -17.08 5.64
C VAL A 253 14.21 -16.06 4.81
N SER A 254 14.93 -15.26 4.02
CA SER A 254 14.37 -14.13 3.28
C SER A 254 15.22 -13.75 2.06
N GLU A 255 14.59 -13.03 1.14
CA GLU A 255 15.23 -12.30 0.06
C GLU A 255 14.49 -10.96 -0.11
N GLY A 256 15.23 -9.86 0.05
CA GLY A 256 14.78 -8.47 -0.10
C GLY A 256 15.22 -7.82 -1.42
N ALA A 257 16.07 -8.52 -2.18
CA ALA A 257 16.74 -7.97 -3.35
C ALA A 257 15.85 -7.73 -4.58
N GLY A 258 16.33 -6.85 -5.46
CA GLY A 258 15.85 -6.73 -6.84
C GLY A 258 16.47 -7.74 -7.80
N TYR A 259 17.28 -8.70 -7.32
CA TYR A 259 18.08 -9.64 -8.09
C TYR A 259 17.73 -11.08 -7.83
N LYS A 260 17.74 -11.91 -8.89
CA LYS A 260 17.61 -13.37 -8.76
C LYS A 260 18.94 -13.99 -8.37
N ASN A 261 19.34 -13.76 -7.13
CA ASN A 261 20.62 -14.21 -6.59
C ASN A 261 20.71 -15.74 -6.53
N VAL A 262 21.93 -16.25 -6.64
CA VAL A 262 22.27 -17.66 -6.46
C VAL A 262 23.13 -17.80 -5.21
N LEU A 263 22.74 -18.66 -4.28
CA LEU A 263 23.60 -19.03 -3.16
C LEU A 263 24.38 -20.30 -3.50
N ALA A 264 25.70 -20.24 -3.35
CA ALA A 264 26.61 -21.36 -3.47
C ALA A 264 27.60 -21.40 -2.29
N TYR A 265 28.30 -22.52 -2.15
CA TYR A 265 29.44 -22.63 -1.25
C TYR A 265 30.67 -23.16 -1.99
N TYR A 266 31.84 -22.91 -1.40
CA TYR A 266 33.10 -23.54 -1.74
C TYR A 266 33.78 -24.00 -0.46
N THR A 267 34.75 -24.89 -0.58
CA THR A 267 35.51 -25.38 0.57
C THR A 267 37.01 -25.21 0.36
N TYR A 268 37.72 -25.08 1.47
CA TYR A 268 39.18 -25.07 1.51
C TYR A 268 39.65 -25.63 2.85
N ASP A 269 40.93 -26.01 2.89
CA ASP A 269 41.57 -26.46 4.14
C ASP A 269 41.90 -25.23 5.01
N ARG A 270 41.59 -25.29 6.31
CA ARG A 270 41.78 -24.17 7.25
C ARG A 270 43.18 -23.57 7.21
N ASP A 271 44.20 -24.40 6.99
CA ASP A 271 45.60 -23.98 7.00
C ASP A 271 46.04 -23.37 5.65
N PHE A 272 45.21 -23.48 4.61
CA PHE A 272 45.47 -23.00 3.26
C PHE A 272 44.30 -22.15 2.72
N PRO A 273 44.00 -20.99 3.34
CA PRO A 273 42.92 -20.12 2.89
C PRO A 273 43.20 -19.55 1.49
N PRO A 274 42.15 -19.36 0.65
CA PRO A 274 42.28 -18.72 -0.64
C PRO A 274 42.75 -17.27 -0.47
N LYS A 275 43.63 -16.80 -1.37
CA LYS A 275 44.20 -15.45 -1.33
C LYS A 275 43.61 -14.54 -2.39
N THR A 276 43.12 -15.12 -3.48
CA THR A 276 42.53 -14.40 -4.61
C THR A 276 41.31 -15.16 -5.11
N ALA A 277 40.36 -14.47 -5.74
CA ALA A 277 39.17 -15.11 -6.31
C ALA A 277 39.52 -16.24 -7.30
N ALA A 278 40.67 -16.13 -7.98
CA ALA A 278 41.18 -17.16 -8.89
C ALA A 278 41.57 -18.48 -8.18
N ASP A 279 41.77 -18.49 -6.86
CA ASP A 279 42.04 -19.72 -6.09
C ASP A 279 40.79 -20.60 -5.98
N ILE A 280 39.60 -20.02 -6.13
CA ILE A 280 38.33 -20.75 -6.12
C ILE A 280 38.06 -21.34 -7.50
N LYS A 281 38.40 -22.63 -7.67
CA LYS A 281 38.27 -23.33 -8.97
C LYS A 281 36.86 -23.82 -9.25
N GLU A 282 36.13 -24.18 -8.21
CA GLU A 282 34.76 -24.66 -8.33
C GLU A 282 33.92 -24.26 -7.12
N CYS A 283 32.62 -24.22 -7.32
CA CYS A 283 31.63 -23.99 -6.27
C CYS A 283 30.45 -24.96 -6.43
N PHE A 284 29.62 -25.03 -5.39
CA PHE A 284 28.47 -25.91 -5.31
C PHE A 284 27.22 -25.10 -4.97
N VAL A 285 26.32 -24.98 -5.95
CA VAL A 285 25.06 -24.23 -5.83
C VAL A 285 24.13 -24.93 -4.85
N ILE A 286 23.67 -24.16 -3.85
CA ILE A 286 22.70 -24.56 -2.82
C ILE A 286 21.28 -24.16 -3.25
N PHE A 287 21.10 -22.90 -3.62
CA PHE A 287 19.84 -22.36 -4.13
C PHE A 287 20.09 -21.74 -5.50
N PRO A 288 19.72 -22.43 -6.60
CA PRO A 288 19.86 -21.91 -7.96
C PRO A 288 19.13 -20.60 -8.20
N ASN A 289 18.05 -20.35 -7.46
CA ASN A 289 17.33 -19.08 -7.43
C ASN A 289 16.86 -18.84 -5.99
N ALA A 290 17.42 -17.83 -5.33
CA ALA A 290 17.14 -17.49 -3.94
C ALA A 290 15.86 -16.67 -3.74
N SER A 291 15.12 -16.36 -4.82
CA SER A 291 13.95 -15.47 -4.69
C SER A 291 12.72 -16.17 -4.11
N PHE A 292 11.90 -15.41 -3.39
CA PHE A 292 10.62 -15.89 -2.87
C PHE A 292 9.68 -16.38 -3.98
N ALA A 293 8.77 -17.30 -3.63
CA ALA A 293 7.61 -17.60 -4.45
C ALA A 293 6.76 -16.34 -4.67
N GLY A 294 6.52 -15.98 -5.94
CA GLY A 294 5.82 -14.74 -6.31
C GLY A 294 6.73 -13.53 -6.51
N SER A 295 8.02 -13.63 -6.17
CA SER A 295 9.05 -12.60 -6.42
C SER A 295 10.10 -13.08 -7.42
N GLY A 296 9.69 -13.82 -8.46
CA GLY A 296 10.59 -14.33 -9.50
C GLY A 296 11.24 -15.70 -9.20
N GLY A 297 11.03 -16.26 -8.02
CA GLY A 297 11.52 -17.58 -7.61
C GLY A 297 10.41 -18.50 -7.08
N GLY A 298 10.73 -19.30 -6.07
CA GLY A 298 9.82 -20.33 -5.56
C GLY A 298 10.13 -20.84 -4.16
N LEU A 299 11.02 -20.16 -3.44
CA LEU A 299 11.38 -20.49 -2.07
C LEU A 299 10.35 -19.91 -1.09
N TYR A 300 10.29 -20.55 0.08
CA TYR A 300 9.50 -20.13 1.24
C TYR A 300 10.39 -20.18 2.47
N SER A 301 10.22 -19.22 3.39
CA SER A 301 10.98 -19.18 4.63
C SER A 301 10.91 -20.53 5.38
N GLY A 302 12.08 -21.08 5.73
CA GLY A 302 12.25 -22.42 6.30
C GLY A 302 12.62 -23.51 5.29
N ASP A 303 12.68 -23.22 3.98
CA ASP A 303 13.19 -24.15 2.97
C ASP A 303 14.64 -24.55 3.29
N LYS A 304 14.87 -25.84 3.52
CA LYS A 304 16.12 -26.38 4.07
C LYS A 304 16.79 -27.37 3.15
N VAL A 305 18.12 -27.31 3.09
CA VAL A 305 18.98 -28.18 2.27
C VAL A 305 20.09 -28.77 3.16
N SER A 306 20.40 -30.06 2.98
CA SER A 306 21.61 -30.67 3.55
C SER A 306 22.79 -30.45 2.60
N LEU A 307 23.92 -30.00 3.14
CA LEU A 307 25.20 -29.93 2.42
C LEU A 307 26.03 -31.20 2.60
N GLY A 308 25.58 -32.12 3.46
CA GLY A 308 26.28 -33.35 3.79
C GLY A 308 27.24 -33.22 4.97
N VAL A 309 28.15 -34.18 5.08
CA VAL A 309 29.10 -34.30 6.19
C VAL A 309 30.46 -33.79 5.78
N PHE A 310 31.03 -32.90 6.59
CA PHE A 310 32.35 -32.34 6.40
C PHE A 310 33.31 -32.87 7.45
N GLU A 311 34.54 -33.16 7.02
CA GLU A 311 35.59 -33.66 7.90
C GLU A 311 36.31 -32.50 8.59
N LYS A 312 37.04 -32.83 9.67
CA LYS A 312 37.90 -31.89 10.39
C LYS A 312 38.80 -31.09 9.43
N ASN A 313 39.06 -29.84 9.78
CA ASN A 313 39.91 -28.90 9.05
C ASN A 313 39.29 -28.33 7.76
N THR A 314 38.03 -28.65 7.48
CA THR A 314 37.31 -28.03 6.36
C THR A 314 36.78 -26.66 6.77
N VAL A 315 36.95 -25.67 5.90
CA VAL A 315 36.23 -24.39 5.99
C VAL A 315 35.24 -24.31 4.85
N ILE A 316 34.01 -23.92 5.15
CA ILE A 316 32.93 -23.69 4.19
C ILE A 316 32.78 -22.19 4.01
N GLY A 317 33.18 -21.69 2.84
CA GLY A 317 32.95 -20.31 2.42
C GLY A 317 31.68 -20.18 1.60
N TRP A 318 31.02 -19.04 1.73
CA TRP A 318 29.78 -18.69 1.07
C TRP A 318 30.05 -17.82 -0.16
N MET A 319 29.29 -18.04 -1.22
CA MET A 319 29.38 -17.30 -2.47
C MET A 319 27.98 -16.89 -2.92
N LEU A 320 27.77 -15.58 -3.09
CA LEU A 320 26.58 -15.04 -3.72
C LEU A 320 26.90 -14.70 -5.19
N MET A 321 26.17 -15.31 -6.13
CA MET A 321 26.23 -14.91 -7.54
C MET A 321 25.13 -13.89 -7.79
N ARG A 322 25.54 -12.63 -7.96
CA ARG A 322 24.63 -11.49 -8.05
C ARG A 322 23.79 -11.58 -9.31
N ASN A 323 22.47 -11.62 -9.16
CA ASN A 323 21.54 -11.85 -10.28
C ASN A 323 21.97 -13.03 -11.17
N GLY A 324 22.49 -14.10 -10.55
CA GLY A 324 23.11 -15.21 -11.27
C GLY A 324 22.13 -16.18 -11.93
N TRP A 325 20.84 -16.17 -11.56
CA TRP A 325 19.84 -17.05 -12.16
C TRP A 325 19.34 -16.52 -13.51
N ASN A 326 19.43 -17.34 -14.55
CA ASN A 326 18.93 -17.01 -15.87
C ASN A 326 17.63 -17.76 -16.19
N ASP A 327 16.50 -17.05 -16.34
CA ASP A 327 15.20 -17.68 -16.60
C ASP A 327 15.11 -18.38 -17.98
N THR A 328 15.84 -17.89 -18.97
CA THR A 328 15.82 -18.42 -20.33
C THR A 328 16.57 -19.74 -20.41
N THR A 329 17.79 -19.80 -19.88
CA THR A 329 18.63 -21.00 -19.92
C THR A 329 18.34 -21.94 -18.74
N ARG A 330 17.74 -21.42 -17.66
CA ARG A 330 17.48 -22.13 -16.40
C ARG A 330 18.76 -22.65 -15.75
N LEU A 331 19.82 -21.84 -15.81
CA LEU A 331 21.13 -22.13 -15.26
C LEU A 331 21.56 -21.00 -14.33
N SER A 332 22.27 -21.36 -13.26
CA SER A 332 23.09 -20.43 -12.50
C SER A 332 24.31 -20.02 -13.32
N THR A 333 24.64 -18.74 -13.24
CA THR A 333 25.75 -18.08 -13.93
C THR A 333 26.49 -17.20 -12.93
N GLU A 334 27.67 -16.70 -13.30
CA GLU A 334 28.38 -15.69 -12.49
C GLU A 334 27.63 -14.35 -12.43
N GLY A 335 26.55 -14.18 -13.21
CA GLY A 335 25.65 -13.03 -13.12
C GLY A 335 26.37 -11.70 -13.35
N LEU A 336 26.18 -10.78 -12.41
CA LEU A 336 26.83 -9.46 -12.37
C LEU A 336 28.15 -9.45 -11.60
N GLY A 337 28.59 -10.61 -11.10
CA GLY A 337 29.79 -10.77 -10.30
C GLY A 337 29.57 -11.73 -9.12
N LEU A 338 30.68 -12.18 -8.55
CA LEU A 338 30.72 -13.09 -7.41
C LEU A 338 31.11 -12.31 -6.16
N LEU A 339 30.34 -12.47 -5.09
CA LEU A 339 30.66 -11.97 -3.76
C LEU A 339 30.94 -13.16 -2.84
N TYR A 340 32.02 -13.05 -2.06
CA TYR A 340 32.56 -14.12 -1.23
C TYR A 340 32.49 -13.72 0.25
N SER A 341 32.27 -14.69 1.15
CA SER A 341 32.41 -14.45 2.59
C SER A 341 33.86 -14.26 3.03
N ASN A 342 34.84 -14.73 2.24
CA ASN A 342 36.23 -14.30 2.37
C ASN A 342 36.40 -12.92 1.74
N LEU A 343 36.46 -11.87 2.58
CA LEU A 343 36.50 -10.48 2.13
C LEU A 343 37.71 -10.20 1.22
N GLU A 344 38.82 -10.91 1.38
CA GLU A 344 40.03 -10.74 0.55
C GLU A 344 39.80 -11.05 -0.93
N LEU A 345 38.73 -11.79 -1.25
CA LEU A 345 38.39 -12.21 -2.61
C LEU A 345 37.49 -11.19 -3.34
N ASN A 346 36.91 -10.22 -2.62
CA ASN A 346 35.94 -9.28 -3.17
C ASN A 346 36.60 -8.10 -3.92
N PRO A 347 35.93 -7.56 -4.95
CA PRO A 347 36.56 -6.75 -5.99
C PRO A 347 36.91 -5.31 -5.58
N GLU A 348 36.38 -4.81 -4.46
CA GLU A 348 36.57 -3.43 -4.04
C GLU A 348 38.04 -3.12 -3.72
N THR A 349 38.48 -1.89 -3.98
CA THR A 349 39.84 -1.49 -3.64
C THR A 349 40.00 -1.19 -2.14
N ASP A 350 38.99 -0.61 -1.51
CA ASP A 350 38.97 -0.33 -0.07
C ASP A 350 38.49 -1.57 0.71
N ILE A 351 39.31 -2.03 1.66
CA ILE A 351 39.00 -3.18 2.52
C ILE A 351 37.70 -3.00 3.32
N LYS A 352 37.31 -1.76 3.63
CA LYS A 352 36.06 -1.44 4.34
C LYS A 352 34.79 -1.84 3.58
N HIS A 353 34.90 -1.94 2.26
CA HIS A 353 33.79 -2.26 1.36
C HIS A 353 33.83 -3.71 0.87
N ARG A 354 34.88 -4.46 1.20
CA ARG A 354 35.04 -5.85 0.76
C ARG A 354 34.21 -6.86 1.53
N GLN A 355 33.68 -6.54 2.70
CA GLN A 355 32.81 -7.48 3.41
C GLN A 355 31.39 -7.37 2.86
N HIS A 356 30.87 -8.44 2.28
CA HIS A 356 29.52 -8.54 1.72
C HIS A 356 28.65 -9.57 2.43
N THR A 357 29.17 -10.15 3.50
CA THR A 357 28.48 -11.16 4.30
C THR A 357 28.72 -10.87 5.76
N VAL A 358 27.66 -10.98 6.56
CA VAL A 358 27.74 -11.11 8.02
C VAL A 358 27.36 -12.54 8.39
N MET A 359 28.10 -13.11 9.34
CA MET A 359 27.78 -14.41 9.94
C MET A 359 27.65 -14.21 11.45
N LEU A 360 26.44 -14.39 11.98
CA LEU A 360 26.09 -14.08 13.36
C LEU A 360 25.65 -15.36 14.08
N TYR A 361 26.31 -15.69 15.19
CA TYR A 361 25.94 -16.84 16.00
C TYR A 361 24.75 -16.50 16.91
N ASP A 362 23.65 -17.20 16.71
CA ASP A 362 22.47 -17.19 17.58
C ASP A 362 22.65 -18.28 18.65
N GLU A 363 23.10 -17.90 19.84
CA GLU A 363 23.31 -18.81 20.97
C GLU A 363 22.00 -19.48 21.42
N LYS A 364 20.88 -18.75 21.38
CA LYS A 364 19.56 -19.22 21.83
C LYS A 364 19.09 -20.42 21.01
N ARG A 365 19.41 -20.42 19.70
CA ARG A 365 18.96 -21.45 18.75
C ARG A 365 20.09 -22.33 18.23
N SER A 366 21.34 -22.02 18.58
CA SER A 366 22.55 -22.74 18.15
C SER A 366 22.68 -22.83 16.61
N LEU A 367 22.53 -21.70 15.94
CA LEU A 367 22.63 -21.55 14.47
C LEU A 367 23.46 -20.32 14.10
N PHE A 368 23.87 -20.23 12.83
CA PHE A 368 24.63 -19.09 12.29
C PHE A 368 23.79 -18.36 11.25
N LEU A 369 23.27 -17.19 11.58
CA LEU A 369 22.57 -16.32 10.63
C LEU A 369 23.56 -15.76 9.60
N LEU A 370 23.20 -15.82 8.33
CA LEU A 370 23.96 -15.30 7.20
C LEU A 370 23.14 -14.20 6.53
N GLY A 371 23.66 -12.97 6.57
CA GLY A 371 23.12 -11.83 5.83
C GLY A 371 24.07 -11.41 4.72
N PHE A 372 23.55 -11.08 3.55
CA PHE A 372 24.33 -10.66 2.39
C PHE A 372 23.88 -9.29 1.90
N GLU A 373 24.85 -8.49 1.48
CA GLU A 373 24.65 -7.34 0.60
C GLU A 373 24.98 -7.79 -0.83
N ASP A 374 24.11 -7.49 -1.80
CA ASP A 374 24.25 -7.95 -3.18
C ASP A 374 24.76 -6.89 -4.15
N LEU A 375 24.87 -5.63 -3.72
CA LEU A 375 25.47 -4.55 -4.49
C LEU A 375 26.94 -4.33 -4.11
N ILE A 376 27.70 -3.76 -5.06
CA ILE A 376 29.11 -3.41 -4.82
C ILE A 376 29.15 -2.23 -3.85
N ARG A 377 29.79 -2.42 -2.70
CA ARG A 377 29.86 -1.42 -1.64
C ARG A 377 30.88 -0.32 -2.01
N PRO A 378 30.65 0.94 -1.64
CA PRO A 378 29.60 1.45 -0.75
C PRO A 378 28.28 1.82 -1.47
N GLY A 379 28.02 1.29 -2.68
CA GLY A 379 26.68 1.34 -3.26
C GLY A 379 25.67 0.52 -2.44
N GLY A 380 24.39 0.60 -2.79
CA GLY A 380 23.30 -0.06 -2.06
C GLY A 380 22.95 0.62 -0.74
N ASP A 381 22.07 -0.01 0.03
CA ASP A 381 21.65 0.41 1.38
C ASP A 381 22.58 -0.15 2.48
N ASN A 382 23.40 -1.16 2.18
CA ASN A 382 24.42 -1.69 3.09
C ASN A 382 23.82 -2.29 4.38
N ASP A 383 22.58 -2.78 4.35
CA ASP A 383 21.90 -3.39 5.51
C ASP A 383 22.11 -4.92 5.62
N PHE A 384 22.70 -5.54 4.58
CA PHE A 384 23.08 -6.95 4.51
C PHE A 384 21.88 -7.90 4.64
N ASN A 385 20.69 -7.50 4.21
CA ASN A 385 19.50 -8.33 4.25
C ASN A 385 18.94 -8.71 2.85
N ASP A 386 19.62 -8.32 1.76
CA ASP A 386 19.25 -8.64 0.38
C ASP A 386 18.97 -10.14 0.18
N ALA A 387 19.77 -10.98 0.83
CA ALA A 387 19.52 -12.40 0.97
C ALA A 387 19.90 -12.88 2.37
N VAL A 388 18.98 -13.58 3.04
CA VAL A 388 19.16 -14.04 4.42
C VAL A 388 18.95 -15.55 4.52
N PHE A 389 19.92 -16.21 5.13
CA PHE A 389 19.93 -17.65 5.38
C PHE A 389 20.39 -17.92 6.81
N TYR A 390 20.35 -19.18 7.23
CA TYR A 390 21.22 -19.61 8.33
C TYR A 390 21.82 -20.99 8.08
N ALA A 391 23.01 -21.20 8.65
CA ALA A 391 23.65 -22.50 8.74
C ALA A 391 23.33 -23.16 10.08
N SER A 392 23.14 -24.48 10.06
CA SER A 392 23.08 -25.32 11.26
C SER A 392 24.02 -26.50 11.11
N ALA A 393 24.58 -26.98 12.22
CA ALA A 393 25.53 -28.08 12.22
C ALA A 393 25.25 -29.08 13.33
N ASN A 394 25.56 -30.35 13.08
CA ASN A 394 25.43 -31.41 14.07
C ASN A 394 26.69 -32.31 14.10
N PRO A 395 27.37 -32.43 15.25
CA PRO A 395 27.13 -31.69 16.49
C PRO A 395 27.71 -30.27 16.41
N ILE A 396 26.98 -29.26 16.92
CA ILE A 396 27.39 -27.84 16.86
C ILE A 396 28.76 -27.57 17.51
N LYS A 397 29.11 -28.32 18.57
CA LYS A 397 30.42 -28.23 19.24
C LYS A 397 31.62 -28.57 18.34
N ASN A 398 31.37 -29.19 17.20
CA ASN A 398 32.39 -29.54 16.21
C ASN A 398 32.59 -28.41 15.18
N VAL A 399 31.98 -27.24 15.41
CA VAL A 399 32.12 -26.03 14.59
C VAL A 399 32.65 -24.90 15.46
N GLU A 400 33.49 -24.04 14.88
CA GLU A 400 34.00 -22.84 15.55
C GLU A 400 32.86 -21.85 15.86
N ILE A 401 32.75 -21.46 17.14
CA ILE A 401 31.73 -20.52 17.61
C ILE A 401 32.31 -19.35 18.39
N THR A 402 33.55 -19.45 18.89
CA THR A 402 34.13 -18.41 19.76
C THR A 402 34.61 -17.21 18.97
N ASP A 403 35.10 -17.46 17.75
CA ASP A 403 35.60 -16.42 16.85
C ASP A 403 34.49 -15.90 15.94
N VAL A 404 33.20 -16.09 16.24
CA VAL A 404 32.09 -15.61 15.42
C VAL A 404 31.37 -14.46 16.15
N GLN A 405 30.95 -13.42 15.43
CA GLN A 405 30.14 -12.36 16.02
C GLN A 405 28.82 -12.92 16.52
N LYS A 406 28.33 -12.39 17.64
CA LYS A 406 27.04 -12.80 18.18
C LYS A 406 25.94 -11.99 17.52
N LEU A 407 24.77 -12.63 17.34
CA LEU A 407 23.57 -11.92 16.94
C LEU A 407 23.20 -10.87 18.01
N ASN A 408 23.26 -9.59 17.66
CA ASN A 408 22.72 -8.52 18.47
C ASN A 408 21.23 -8.37 18.15
N ALA A 409 20.38 -8.86 19.06
CA ALA A 409 18.93 -8.75 18.95
C ALA A 409 18.38 -7.52 19.70
N GLU A 410 19.24 -6.56 20.08
CA GLU A 410 18.82 -5.32 20.73
C GLU A 410 17.91 -4.52 19.82
N ARG A 411 16.74 -4.21 20.34
CA ARG A 411 15.72 -3.44 19.66
C ARG A 411 16.00 -1.95 19.88
N ILE A 412 16.20 -1.20 18.80
CA ILE A 412 16.31 0.26 18.85
C ILE A 412 14.91 0.85 18.60
N ASP A 413 14.41 1.50 19.65
CA ASP A 413 13.10 2.14 19.76
C ASP A 413 13.32 3.34 20.69
N THR A 414 13.65 4.48 20.08
CA THR A 414 14.23 5.64 20.76
C THR A 414 13.22 6.29 21.70
N ASP A 415 11.94 6.37 21.32
CA ASP A 415 10.89 6.99 22.11
C ASP A 415 10.01 6.00 22.92
N LYS A 416 10.18 4.68 22.69
CA LYS A 416 9.54 3.58 23.41
C LYS A 416 8.04 3.50 23.17
N ASP A 417 7.59 3.88 22.00
CA ASP A 417 6.17 3.81 21.62
C ASP A 417 5.71 2.41 21.19
N GLY A 418 6.66 1.50 20.94
CA GLY A 418 6.40 0.13 20.52
C GLY A 418 6.60 -0.13 19.03
N ILE A 419 7.06 0.85 18.25
CA ILE A 419 7.58 0.72 16.88
C ILE A 419 9.11 0.85 16.91
N ILE A 420 9.82 0.22 15.98
CA ILE A 420 11.29 0.36 15.89
C ILE A 420 11.64 1.56 15.03
N ASP A 421 12.77 2.21 15.29
CA ASP A 421 13.14 3.47 14.61
C ASP A 421 13.14 3.34 13.07
N SER A 422 13.50 2.17 12.53
CA SER A 422 13.49 1.92 11.07
C SER A 422 12.10 1.82 10.45
N SER A 423 11.08 1.56 11.28
CA SER A 423 9.69 1.43 10.87
C SER A 423 8.82 2.62 11.29
N ASP A 424 9.38 3.57 12.05
CA ASP A 424 8.67 4.70 12.62
C ASP A 424 8.93 5.98 11.82
N ASP A 425 7.87 6.67 11.39
CA ASP A 425 8.02 7.98 10.73
C ASP A 425 8.34 9.11 11.73
N TYR A 426 8.20 8.84 13.04
CA TYR A 426 8.35 9.74 14.16
C TYR A 426 9.17 9.13 15.32
N PRO A 427 10.40 8.62 15.09
CA PRO A 427 11.17 7.82 16.06
C PRO A 427 11.59 8.56 17.36
N ASN A 428 11.20 9.82 17.52
CA ASN A 428 11.51 10.65 18.68
C ASN A 428 10.25 11.25 19.34
N ASP A 429 9.03 10.87 18.92
CA ASP A 429 7.76 11.36 19.48
C ASP A 429 6.82 10.20 19.80
N PRO A 430 6.71 9.79 21.09
CA PRO A 430 6.01 8.56 21.48
C PRO A 430 4.48 8.61 21.33
N LYS A 431 3.95 9.67 20.71
CA LYS A 431 2.53 9.84 20.43
C LYS A 431 2.21 9.64 18.95
N LEU A 432 3.19 9.66 18.05
CA LEU A 432 3.03 9.63 16.60
C LEU A 432 3.87 8.47 16.07
N ALA A 433 3.43 7.80 15.01
CA ALA A 433 4.16 6.68 14.42
C ALA A 433 4.11 6.64 12.89
N PHE A 434 2.96 6.97 12.28
CA PHE A 434 2.78 6.80 10.83
C PHE A 434 2.08 7.98 10.18
N ASN A 435 2.59 8.40 9.02
CA ASN A 435 1.90 9.29 8.09
C ASN A 435 0.98 8.46 7.17
N ASN A 436 -0.26 8.92 6.98
CA ASN A 436 -1.19 8.32 6.03
C ASN A 436 -1.75 9.40 5.11
N PHE A 437 -1.16 9.52 3.92
CA PHE A 437 -1.54 10.53 2.95
C PHE A 437 -2.72 10.11 2.08
N TYR A 438 -3.56 11.08 1.70
CA TYR A 438 -4.63 10.93 0.73
C TYR A 438 -4.63 12.10 -0.27
N PRO A 439 -4.58 11.85 -1.59
CA PRO A 439 -4.48 10.52 -2.22
C PRO A 439 -3.13 9.81 -2.03
N SER A 440 -2.02 10.55 -1.92
CA SER A 440 -0.67 10.06 -1.56
C SER A 440 0.21 11.25 -1.15
N SER A 441 1.47 11.05 -0.73
CA SER A 441 2.35 12.18 -0.34
C SER A 441 2.68 13.15 -1.47
N SER A 442 2.53 12.72 -2.73
CA SER A 442 2.90 13.50 -3.92
C SER A 442 1.73 13.76 -4.88
N ILE A 443 0.53 13.27 -4.57
CA ILE A 443 -0.67 13.44 -5.40
C ILE A 443 -1.68 14.29 -4.61
N PHE A 444 -2.35 15.20 -5.33
CA PHE A 444 -3.45 16.00 -4.82
C PHE A 444 -4.74 15.50 -5.45
N GLY A 445 -5.81 15.42 -4.65
CA GLY A 445 -7.16 15.35 -5.18
C GLY A 445 -7.61 16.75 -5.61
N THR A 446 -8.68 16.83 -6.40
CA THR A 446 -9.27 18.10 -6.82
C THR A 446 -10.77 18.10 -6.52
N LEU A 447 -11.24 19.18 -5.90
CA LEU A 447 -12.65 19.51 -5.78
C LEU A 447 -12.98 20.59 -6.82
N ALA A 448 -14.08 20.39 -7.55
CA ALA A 448 -14.55 21.30 -8.59
C ALA A 448 -16.01 21.67 -8.30
N PHE A 449 -16.31 22.96 -8.18
CA PHE A 449 -17.62 23.47 -7.77
C PHE A 449 -18.23 24.37 -8.83
N GLU A 450 -19.56 24.39 -8.87
CA GLU A 450 -20.42 25.46 -9.38
C GLU A 450 -20.94 26.27 -8.17
N ASP A 451 -21.00 27.60 -8.26
CA ASP A 451 -21.31 28.47 -7.12
C ASP A 451 -22.68 29.18 -7.19
N LEU A 452 -23.40 29.02 -8.30
CA LEU A 452 -24.70 29.65 -8.51
C LEU A 452 -25.88 28.93 -7.84
N TRP A 453 -25.64 27.85 -7.09
CA TRP A 453 -26.67 27.14 -6.33
C TRP A 453 -27.53 28.13 -5.50
N PRO A 454 -28.87 27.97 -5.46
CA PRO A 454 -29.67 26.86 -6.00
C PRO A 454 -30.00 26.95 -7.50
N SER A 455 -29.44 27.92 -8.23
CA SER A 455 -29.58 28.00 -9.69
C SER A 455 -28.58 27.08 -10.39
N LYS A 456 -28.85 26.74 -11.66
CA LYS A 456 -28.11 25.69 -12.38
C LYS A 456 -26.62 26.03 -12.60
N GLY A 457 -26.29 27.23 -13.06
CA GLY A 457 -24.94 27.51 -13.57
C GLY A 457 -24.77 27.07 -15.02
N ASP A 458 -23.54 27.09 -15.53
CA ASP A 458 -23.20 26.69 -16.90
C ASP A 458 -22.49 25.34 -17.01
N TYR A 459 -22.19 24.69 -15.87
CA TYR A 459 -21.65 23.32 -15.79
C TYR A 459 -20.27 23.17 -16.42
N ASP A 460 -19.43 24.19 -16.32
CA ASP A 460 -17.99 24.07 -16.62
C ASP A 460 -17.17 23.58 -15.41
N PHE A 461 -17.76 23.57 -14.20
CA PHE A 461 -17.16 23.16 -12.92
C PHE A 461 -15.84 23.89 -12.61
N ASN A 462 -15.72 25.16 -13.01
CA ASN A 462 -14.53 25.94 -12.71
C ASN A 462 -14.78 27.18 -11.83
N ASP A 463 -16.03 27.42 -11.38
CA ASP A 463 -16.39 28.54 -10.49
C ASP A 463 -15.47 28.61 -9.25
N LEU A 464 -15.16 27.46 -8.67
CA LEU A 464 -14.06 27.30 -7.71
C LEU A 464 -13.42 25.90 -7.82
N VAL A 465 -12.13 25.87 -8.12
CA VAL A 465 -11.33 24.63 -8.20
C VAL A 465 -10.29 24.63 -7.09
N ILE A 466 -10.29 23.59 -6.26
CA ILE A 466 -9.40 23.45 -5.10
C ILE A 466 -8.68 22.11 -5.18
N ASP A 467 -7.36 22.16 -5.20
CA ASP A 467 -6.56 20.96 -4.95
C ASP A 467 -6.44 20.71 -3.44
N TYR A 468 -6.51 19.46 -3.02
CA TYR A 468 -6.36 19.06 -1.63
C TYR A 468 -5.42 17.87 -1.45
N ASN A 469 -4.73 17.83 -0.32
CA ASN A 469 -4.00 16.68 0.17
C ASN A 469 -4.22 16.59 1.68
N PHE A 470 -4.48 15.40 2.19
CA PHE A 470 -4.60 15.15 3.62
C PHE A 470 -3.51 14.20 4.09
N ASN A 471 -2.93 14.47 5.24
CA ASN A 471 -2.09 13.54 5.98
C ASN A 471 -2.72 13.26 7.35
N ARG A 472 -3.20 12.03 7.53
CA ARG A 472 -3.73 11.53 8.79
C ARG A 472 -2.59 10.88 9.55
N ILE A 473 -2.14 11.52 10.62
CA ILE A 473 -1.03 11.04 11.44
C ILE A 473 -1.59 10.12 12.53
N THR A 474 -1.06 8.91 12.63
CA THR A 474 -1.50 7.89 13.60
C THR A 474 -0.40 7.50 14.57
N ASN A 475 -0.77 7.04 15.77
CA ASN A 475 0.16 6.47 16.76
C ASN A 475 0.46 4.97 16.50
N ALA A 476 1.30 4.35 17.34
CA ALA A 476 1.64 2.93 17.29
C ALA A 476 0.45 1.94 17.41
N GLN A 477 -0.77 2.41 17.73
CA GLN A 477 -1.99 1.59 17.72
C GLN A 477 -2.88 1.86 16.49
N ASN A 478 -2.34 2.54 15.47
CA ASN A 478 -3.04 2.98 14.27
C ASN A 478 -4.22 3.93 14.54
N LYS A 479 -4.23 4.64 15.68
CA LYS A 479 -5.26 5.62 16.02
C LYS A 479 -4.82 7.01 15.57
N VAL A 480 -5.74 7.76 14.97
CA VAL A 480 -5.53 9.12 14.48
C VAL A 480 -5.26 10.05 15.64
N VAL A 481 -4.17 10.82 15.56
CA VAL A 481 -3.77 11.82 16.55
C VAL A 481 -3.88 13.23 15.97
N SER A 482 -3.56 13.39 14.70
CA SER A 482 -3.63 14.68 13.99
C SER A 482 -4.06 14.48 12.54
N LEU A 483 -4.74 15.48 11.98
CA LEU A 483 -4.99 15.61 10.55
C LEU A 483 -4.34 16.90 10.05
N LYS A 484 -3.48 16.78 9.04
CA LYS A 484 -2.95 17.92 8.29
C LYS A 484 -3.61 17.97 6.92
N GLY A 485 -4.24 19.09 6.58
CA GLY A 485 -4.81 19.35 5.26
C GLY A 485 -4.00 20.43 4.54
N LYS A 486 -3.74 20.23 3.25
CA LYS A 486 -3.08 21.20 2.37
C LYS A 486 -4.01 21.51 1.20
N PHE A 487 -4.31 22.79 1.01
CA PHE A 487 -5.32 23.24 0.04
C PHE A 487 -4.76 24.34 -0.86
N THR A 488 -4.99 24.24 -2.17
CA THR A 488 -4.58 25.25 -3.14
C THR A 488 -5.77 25.67 -3.99
N VAL A 489 -6.13 26.95 -3.98
CA VAL A 489 -7.15 27.50 -4.89
C VAL A 489 -6.54 27.59 -6.29
N ARG A 490 -6.87 26.61 -7.16
CA ARG A 490 -6.30 26.54 -8.51
C ARG A 490 -6.93 27.53 -9.47
N ALA A 491 -8.25 27.72 -9.37
CA ALA A 491 -8.99 28.59 -10.27
C ALA A 491 -10.26 29.13 -9.60
N ILE A 492 -10.67 30.30 -10.07
CA ILE A 492 -11.93 30.96 -9.72
C ILE A 492 -12.57 31.46 -11.02
N GLY A 493 -13.51 30.71 -11.58
CA GLY A 493 -14.29 31.08 -12.77
C GLY A 493 -15.43 32.06 -12.48
N ALA A 494 -15.75 32.29 -11.21
CA ALA A 494 -16.90 33.09 -10.81
C ALA A 494 -16.53 34.44 -10.20
N SER A 495 -17.54 35.32 -10.07
CA SER A 495 -17.38 36.65 -9.43
C SER A 495 -17.63 36.65 -7.93
N PHE A 496 -18.21 35.60 -7.37
CA PHE A 496 -18.55 35.54 -5.95
C PHE A 496 -17.31 35.35 -5.07
N GLN A 497 -17.40 35.90 -3.85
CA GLN A 497 -16.38 35.76 -2.82
C GLN A 497 -16.69 34.52 -1.98
N ASN A 498 -16.36 33.35 -2.52
CA ASN A 498 -16.69 32.07 -1.89
C ASN A 498 -15.71 31.72 -0.77
N GLY A 499 -16.20 31.22 0.36
CA GLY A 499 -15.40 30.54 1.38
C GLY A 499 -15.31 29.03 1.11
N PHE A 500 -14.39 28.34 1.77
CA PHE A 500 -14.25 26.88 1.68
C PHE A 500 -14.03 26.27 3.06
N GLY A 501 -14.69 25.14 3.31
CA GLY A 501 -14.53 24.36 4.54
C GLY A 501 -14.85 22.88 4.34
N PHE A 502 -14.63 22.11 5.39
CA PHE A 502 -15.01 20.70 5.44
C PHE A 502 -15.44 20.29 6.86
N SER A 503 -16.29 19.27 6.94
CA SER A 503 -16.77 18.68 8.20
C SER A 503 -16.31 17.24 8.34
N ILE A 504 -15.73 16.90 9.49
CA ILE A 504 -15.31 15.54 9.84
C ILE A 504 -16.45 14.84 10.57
N SER A 505 -17.26 14.09 9.83
CA SER A 505 -18.38 13.33 10.38
C SER A 505 -17.92 12.36 11.46
N GLY A 506 -18.60 12.35 12.62
CA GLY A 506 -18.27 11.44 13.73
C GLY A 506 -17.23 11.98 14.72
N VAL A 507 -16.59 13.12 14.41
CA VAL A 507 -15.73 13.85 15.34
C VAL A 507 -16.49 15.09 15.82
N THR A 508 -16.59 15.28 17.14
CA THR A 508 -17.22 16.47 17.73
C THR A 508 -16.21 17.59 17.95
N PRO A 509 -16.63 18.87 18.01
CA PRO A 509 -15.73 19.97 18.34
C PRO A 509 -14.91 19.75 19.61
N SER A 510 -15.50 19.15 20.66
CA SER A 510 -14.80 18.89 21.93
C SER A 510 -13.69 17.84 21.85
N GLN A 511 -13.65 17.03 20.79
CA GLN A 511 -12.57 16.07 20.56
C GLN A 511 -11.36 16.69 19.85
N VAL A 512 -11.49 17.91 19.34
CA VAL A 512 -10.40 18.68 18.72
C VAL A 512 -9.72 19.53 19.79
N ALA A 513 -8.41 19.36 19.93
CA ALA A 513 -7.58 20.16 20.83
C ALA A 513 -7.30 21.55 20.24
N SER A 514 -6.92 21.59 18.96
CA SER A 514 -6.62 22.83 18.24
C SER A 514 -6.78 22.68 16.73
N VAL A 515 -7.23 23.76 16.10
CA VAL A 515 -7.15 23.98 14.65
C VAL A 515 -6.24 25.19 14.42
N THR A 516 -5.22 25.03 13.58
CA THR A 516 -4.28 26.10 13.22
C THR A 516 -4.10 26.19 11.71
N GLY A 517 -3.73 27.37 11.21
CA GLY A 517 -3.39 27.59 9.80
C GLY A 517 -4.50 28.15 8.89
N THR A 518 -5.74 28.23 9.40
CA THR A 518 -6.88 28.81 8.66
C THR A 518 -6.70 30.30 8.36
N LYS A 519 -7.40 30.82 7.33
CA LYS A 519 -7.24 32.19 6.82
C LYS A 519 -8.59 32.93 6.74
N TYR A 520 -8.82 33.90 7.61
CA TYR A 520 -10.06 34.69 7.62
C TYR A 520 -9.79 36.17 7.34
N THR A 521 -10.53 36.77 6.41
CA THR A 521 -10.40 38.17 5.99
C THR A 521 -11.70 38.96 6.01
N GLU A 522 -12.87 38.32 6.15
CA GLU A 522 -14.18 38.94 5.95
C GLU A 522 -15.02 39.07 7.24
N GLY A 523 -14.68 38.32 8.29
CA GLY A 523 -15.25 38.51 9.63
C GLY A 523 -16.64 37.88 9.87
N TYR A 524 -17.13 37.04 8.96
CA TYR A 524 -18.43 36.35 9.12
C TYR A 524 -18.31 34.92 9.71
N ILE A 525 -17.09 34.39 9.83
CA ILE A 525 -16.82 33.09 10.46
C ILE A 525 -16.66 33.26 11.97
N LYS A 526 -17.34 32.43 12.74
CA LYS A 526 -17.24 32.37 14.20
C LYS A 526 -16.63 31.04 14.62
N THR A 527 -15.56 31.08 15.41
CA THR A 527 -14.86 29.88 15.90
C THR A 527 -15.04 29.68 17.40
N ASN A 528 -14.96 28.43 17.83
CA ASN A 528 -14.76 28.04 19.22
C ASN A 528 -13.31 28.33 19.65
N GLY A 529 -13.03 28.24 20.96
CA GLY A 529 -11.69 28.47 21.49
C GLY A 529 -10.61 27.52 20.97
N ASN A 530 -10.99 26.34 20.44
CA ASN A 530 -10.09 25.38 19.80
C ASN A 530 -9.96 25.57 18.28
N GLY A 531 -10.58 26.59 17.69
CA GLY A 531 -10.50 26.91 16.26
C GLY A 531 -11.48 26.17 15.36
N THR A 532 -12.25 25.20 15.86
CA THR A 532 -13.40 24.65 15.11
C THR A 532 -14.49 25.69 14.94
N GLU A 533 -15.32 25.58 13.91
CA GLU A 533 -16.45 26.49 13.71
C GLU A 533 -17.51 26.34 14.81
N ALA A 534 -18.00 27.47 15.34
CA ALA A 534 -19.00 27.51 16.39
C ALA A 534 -20.40 27.13 15.89
N GLY A 535 -21.19 26.45 16.72
CA GLY A 535 -22.57 26.08 16.39
C GLY A 535 -22.71 24.80 15.56
N GLN A 536 -21.65 24.02 15.44
CA GLN A 536 -21.61 22.76 14.68
C GLN A 536 -21.60 21.55 15.64
N LYS A 537 -22.29 20.48 15.27
CA LYS A 537 -22.30 19.18 15.96
C LYS A 537 -21.03 18.39 15.66
N ASN A 538 -20.59 18.43 14.40
CA ASN A 538 -19.34 17.82 13.97
C ASN A 538 -18.21 18.86 14.02
N ALA A 539 -16.96 18.39 14.04
CA ALA A 539 -15.80 19.23 13.85
C ALA A 539 -15.80 19.76 12.42
N THR A 540 -16.23 21.00 12.26
CA THR A 540 -16.24 21.73 10.99
C THR A 540 -15.11 22.76 10.99
N ILE A 541 -14.34 22.78 9.93
CA ILE A 541 -13.18 23.65 9.75
C ILE A 541 -13.40 24.47 8.48
N ILE A 542 -13.47 25.79 8.64
CA ILE A 542 -13.42 26.73 7.50
C ILE A 542 -11.95 27.03 7.23
N VAL A 543 -11.46 26.61 6.06
CA VAL A 543 -10.06 26.77 5.65
C VAL A 543 -9.79 28.23 5.32
N PHE A 544 -10.66 28.82 4.49
CA PHE A 544 -10.65 30.24 4.16
C PHE A 544 -12.07 30.79 3.96
N ASP A 545 -12.25 32.10 4.18
CA ASP A 545 -13.55 32.77 4.05
C ASP A 545 -13.68 33.61 2.76
N ASN A 546 -12.63 33.70 1.95
CA ASN A 546 -12.67 34.37 0.65
C ASN A 546 -11.62 33.82 -0.33
N ALA A 547 -12.05 33.07 -1.34
CA ALA A 547 -11.19 32.48 -2.37
C ALA A 547 -10.34 33.51 -3.10
N TRP A 548 -10.85 34.72 -3.36
CA TRP A 548 -10.13 35.79 -4.05
C TRP A 548 -8.94 36.35 -3.26
N LYS A 549 -8.77 35.98 -1.98
CA LYS A 549 -7.56 36.29 -1.20
C LYS A 549 -6.46 35.24 -1.33
N HIS A 550 -6.78 34.10 -1.95
CA HIS A 550 -5.93 32.92 -1.98
C HIS A 550 -5.80 32.29 -3.37
N GLY A 551 -6.48 32.83 -4.38
CA GLY A 551 -6.42 32.37 -5.74
C GLY A 551 -6.69 33.46 -6.77
N SER A 552 -6.80 33.06 -8.03
CA SER A 552 -6.96 33.96 -9.17
C SER A 552 -7.89 33.34 -10.23
N GLY A 553 -8.36 34.19 -11.14
CA GLY A 553 -9.20 33.80 -12.28
C GLY A 553 -8.45 33.03 -13.37
N ASN A 554 -7.93 31.85 -13.02
CA ASN A 554 -7.18 30.96 -13.91
C ASN A 554 -8.10 30.07 -14.78
N THR A 555 -9.15 30.64 -15.37
CA THR A 555 -10.12 29.93 -16.25
C THR A 555 -10.10 30.45 -17.69
N ASN A 556 -9.59 31.67 -17.92
CA ASN A 556 -9.47 32.27 -19.23
C ASN A 556 -8.04 32.18 -19.78
N SER A 557 -7.82 31.35 -20.79
CA SER A 557 -6.51 31.12 -21.43
C SER A 557 -5.90 32.37 -22.11
N SER A 558 -6.63 33.47 -22.25
CA SER A 558 -6.06 34.74 -22.72
C SER A 558 -5.36 35.54 -21.61
N GLN A 559 -5.64 35.24 -20.34
CA GLN A 559 -5.04 35.92 -19.19
C GLN A 559 -3.75 35.20 -18.73
N PRO A 560 -2.80 35.92 -18.09
CA PRO A 560 -1.65 35.29 -17.45
C PRO A 560 -2.10 34.33 -16.35
N PHE A 561 -1.44 33.18 -16.25
CA PHE A 561 -1.61 32.29 -15.10
C PHE A 561 -0.99 32.92 -13.86
N VAL A 562 -1.70 32.85 -12.74
CA VAL A 562 -1.19 33.30 -11.43
C VAL A 562 -1.22 32.11 -10.48
N ALA A 563 -0.05 31.68 -10.05
CA ALA A 563 0.09 30.61 -9.08
C ALA A 563 -0.43 31.04 -7.70
N SER A 564 -1.07 30.11 -7.02
CA SER A 564 -1.59 30.29 -5.66
C SER A 564 -0.71 29.57 -4.66
N GLU A 565 -0.48 30.19 -3.50
CA GLU A 565 0.22 29.55 -2.40
C GLU A 565 -0.71 28.58 -1.65
N PRO A 566 -0.23 27.39 -1.25
CA PRO A 566 -1.03 26.45 -0.48
C PRO A 566 -1.33 26.97 0.93
N ILE A 567 -2.54 26.68 1.41
CA ILE A 567 -2.95 26.87 2.80
C ILE A 567 -2.85 25.53 3.51
N GLU A 568 -2.04 25.47 4.55
CA GLU A 568 -1.86 24.29 5.39
C GLU A 568 -2.62 24.46 6.71
N VAL A 569 -3.48 23.51 7.02
CA VAL A 569 -4.32 23.49 8.22
C VAL A 569 -3.97 22.25 9.03
N THR A 570 -3.70 22.40 10.33
CA THR A 570 -3.45 21.28 11.25
C THR A 570 -4.58 21.20 12.27
N ILE A 571 -5.10 19.99 12.46
CA ILE A 571 -6.16 19.65 13.41
C ILE A 571 -5.60 18.59 14.37
N ASP A 572 -5.30 19.00 15.59
CA ASP A 572 -4.83 18.11 16.65
C ASP A 572 -6.00 17.60 17.49
N LEU A 573 -5.99 16.33 17.86
CA LEU A 573 -7.04 15.72 18.66
C LEU A 573 -6.68 15.70 20.14
N VAL A 574 -7.70 15.83 21.01
CA VAL A 574 -7.52 15.73 22.46
C VAL A 574 -7.08 14.32 22.86
N ASN A 575 -7.70 13.31 22.24
CA ASN A 575 -7.37 11.91 22.43
C ASN A 575 -7.33 11.21 21.06
N PRO A 576 -6.50 10.17 20.88
CA PRO A 576 -6.48 9.41 19.64
C PRO A 576 -7.84 8.77 19.30
N ILE A 577 -8.25 8.81 18.03
CA ILE A 577 -9.52 8.26 17.53
C ILE A 577 -9.24 7.12 16.56
N ASP A 578 -10.02 6.03 16.62
CA ASP A 578 -9.87 4.93 15.66
C ASP A 578 -10.09 5.42 14.21
N ALA A 579 -9.23 5.00 13.28
CA ALA A 579 -9.25 5.49 11.90
C ALA A 579 -10.61 5.30 11.20
N SER A 580 -11.32 4.20 11.49
CA SER A 580 -12.67 3.94 10.95
C SER A 580 -13.73 4.89 11.50
N THR A 581 -13.58 5.37 12.74
CA THR A 581 -14.48 6.36 13.36
C THR A 581 -14.16 7.78 12.87
N PHE A 582 -12.88 8.08 12.69
CA PHE A 582 -12.43 9.37 12.15
C PHE A 582 -12.83 9.56 10.67
N GLY A 583 -12.92 8.46 9.93
CA GLY A 583 -13.28 8.44 8.52
C GLY A 583 -12.10 8.77 7.60
N MET A 584 -12.43 9.15 6.37
CA MET A 584 -11.48 9.40 5.30
C MET A 584 -11.81 10.64 4.48
N ALA A 585 -10.76 11.16 3.85
CA ALA A 585 -10.86 12.19 2.83
C ALA A 585 -11.83 11.78 1.70
N PRO A 586 -12.52 12.74 1.07
CA PRO A 586 -12.30 14.19 1.17
C PRO A 586 -12.87 14.87 2.43
N TYR A 587 -13.44 14.11 3.38
CA TYR A 587 -14.34 14.63 4.44
C TYR A 587 -15.52 15.37 3.80
N ASN A 588 -16.55 15.81 4.53
CA ASN A 588 -17.69 16.48 3.90
C ASN A 588 -17.29 17.90 3.44
N PRO A 589 -16.90 18.15 2.18
CA PRO A 589 -16.33 19.42 1.77
C PRO A 589 -17.43 20.33 1.22
N PHE A 590 -17.28 21.63 1.41
CA PHE A 590 -18.27 22.60 0.93
C PHE A 590 -17.68 23.98 0.69
N ILE A 591 -18.36 24.73 -0.17
CA ILE A 591 -18.12 26.16 -0.34
C ILE A 591 -19.23 26.96 0.36
N ILE A 592 -18.88 28.14 0.87
CA ILE A 592 -19.83 29.14 1.38
C ILE A 592 -19.99 30.19 0.30
N VAL A 593 -21.17 30.27 -0.30
CA VAL A 593 -21.41 31.10 -1.48
C VAL A 593 -21.47 32.57 -1.10
N ASN A 594 -20.63 33.38 -1.76
CA ASN A 594 -20.64 34.85 -1.69
C ASN A 594 -20.73 35.44 -0.27
N LYS A 595 -19.99 34.84 0.68
CA LYS A 595 -19.93 35.23 2.10
C LYS A 595 -21.24 35.11 2.88
N GLU A 596 -22.27 34.53 2.29
CA GLU A 596 -23.52 34.24 2.98
C GLU A 596 -23.39 32.93 3.72
N ARG A 597 -23.12 33.00 5.04
CA ARG A 597 -22.75 31.80 5.82
C ARG A 597 -23.72 30.64 5.60
N GLY A 598 -25.04 30.84 5.67
CA GLY A 598 -26.01 29.76 5.52
C GLY A 598 -26.11 29.17 4.11
N LYS A 599 -25.50 29.79 3.10
CA LYS A 599 -25.59 29.35 1.71
C LYS A 599 -24.39 28.46 1.36
N GLU A 600 -24.56 27.15 1.54
CA GLU A 600 -23.51 26.15 1.34
C GLU A 600 -23.76 25.30 0.09
N VAL A 601 -22.69 24.89 -0.61
CA VAL A 601 -22.75 23.87 -1.67
C VAL A 601 -21.83 22.72 -1.31
N HIS A 602 -22.38 21.51 -1.23
CA HIS A 602 -21.62 20.28 -0.94
C HIS A 602 -21.63 19.33 -2.15
N LEU A 603 -20.82 18.27 -2.06
CA LEU A 603 -20.91 17.11 -2.95
C LEU A 603 -22.30 16.47 -2.95
N ALA A 604 -22.68 15.84 -4.06
CA ALA A 604 -24.00 15.21 -4.20
C ALA A 604 -24.31 14.23 -3.06
N ASN A 605 -25.50 14.36 -2.47
CA ASN A 605 -25.98 13.59 -1.31
C ASN A 605 -25.19 13.77 0.00
N TYR A 606 -24.17 14.61 0.05
CA TYR A 606 -23.57 14.97 1.33
C TYR A 606 -24.53 15.85 2.12
N ALA A 607 -24.62 15.58 3.43
CA ALA A 607 -25.49 16.36 4.27
C ALA A 607 -24.92 17.79 4.45
N PRO A 608 -25.73 18.85 4.36
CA PRO A 608 -25.38 20.20 4.83
C PRO A 608 -24.84 20.23 6.26
N THR A 609 -24.09 21.28 6.61
CA THR A 609 -23.72 21.52 8.00
C THR A 609 -24.91 21.99 8.85
N ASP A 610 -24.71 22.14 10.16
CA ASP A 610 -25.77 22.63 11.07
C ASP A 610 -26.10 24.12 10.81
N LEU A 611 -25.19 24.86 10.18
CA LEU A 611 -25.38 26.27 9.85
C LEU A 611 -25.98 26.52 8.47
N ALA A 612 -26.18 25.48 7.64
CA ALA A 612 -26.82 25.60 6.34
C ALA A 612 -28.28 26.09 6.47
N ASP A 613 -28.62 27.15 5.75
CA ASP A 613 -29.99 27.66 5.64
C ASP A 613 -30.82 26.75 4.73
N ARG A 614 -31.76 26.05 5.35
CA ARG A 614 -32.62 25.07 4.67
C ARG A 614 -33.70 25.72 3.81
N SER A 615 -33.91 27.03 3.89
CA SER A 615 -34.88 27.75 3.05
C SER A 615 -34.53 27.73 1.56
N TYR A 616 -33.26 27.50 1.23
CA TYR A 616 -32.80 27.32 -0.15
C TYR A 616 -33.17 25.96 -0.75
N PHE A 617 -33.49 24.96 0.10
CA PHE A 617 -33.72 23.59 -0.38
C PHE A 617 -35.06 23.48 -1.12
N GLY A 618 -35.03 22.83 -2.28
CA GLY A 618 -36.18 22.68 -3.16
C GLY A 618 -36.54 23.95 -3.94
N THR A 619 -35.68 24.98 -3.93
CA THR A 619 -35.88 26.23 -4.66
C THR A 619 -35.11 26.25 -5.99
N SER A 620 -35.57 27.04 -6.96
CA SER A 620 -34.91 27.16 -8.28
C SER A 620 -34.69 25.79 -8.94
N PHE A 621 -33.44 25.36 -9.13
CA PHE A 621 -33.07 24.06 -9.67
C PHE A 621 -32.75 23.02 -8.61
N ASP A 622 -32.53 23.41 -7.35
CA ASP A 622 -32.33 22.50 -6.23
C ASP A 622 -33.56 21.62 -6.00
N ASN A 623 -33.30 20.33 -5.78
CA ASN A 623 -34.30 19.33 -5.42
C ASN A 623 -33.81 18.51 -4.22
N SER A 624 -33.20 19.19 -3.25
CA SER A 624 -32.81 18.59 -1.97
C SER A 624 -34.05 18.18 -1.18
N GLN A 625 -34.05 16.94 -0.69
CA GLN A 625 -35.13 16.31 0.07
C GLN A 625 -34.53 15.59 1.27
N SER A 626 -34.43 16.30 2.39
CA SER A 626 -33.77 15.82 3.61
C SER A 626 -34.28 14.47 4.12
N GLY A 627 -35.60 14.22 3.97
CA GLY A 627 -36.24 12.99 4.45
C GLY A 627 -35.78 11.70 3.78
N ILE A 628 -35.12 11.79 2.62
CA ILE A 628 -34.57 10.64 1.88
C ILE A 628 -33.06 10.76 1.65
N GLY A 629 -32.39 11.72 2.30
CA GLY A 629 -30.95 11.93 2.15
C GLY A 629 -30.51 12.45 0.77
N LYS A 630 -31.44 12.98 -0.04
CA LYS A 630 -31.11 13.63 -1.31
C LYS A 630 -30.72 15.08 -1.01
N TYR A 631 -29.48 15.46 -1.31
CA TYR A 631 -28.99 16.84 -1.12
C TYR A 631 -28.17 17.28 -2.33
N TYR A 632 -28.18 18.58 -2.62
CA TYR A 632 -27.36 19.23 -3.63
C TYR A 632 -27.43 18.54 -5.00
N LYS A 633 -28.66 18.18 -5.39
CA LYS A 633 -28.96 17.64 -6.72
C LYS A 633 -30.14 18.35 -7.35
N THR A 634 -30.08 18.51 -8.67
CA THR A 634 -31.21 19.02 -9.44
C THR A 634 -32.37 18.02 -9.49
N LYS A 635 -33.48 18.41 -10.12
CA LYS A 635 -34.57 17.48 -10.46
C LYS A 635 -34.10 16.33 -11.35
N ASP A 636 -33.16 16.61 -12.24
CA ASP A 636 -32.52 15.64 -13.15
C ASP A 636 -31.30 14.95 -12.54
N ASN A 637 -31.12 15.09 -11.22
CA ASN A 637 -30.06 14.47 -10.41
C ASN A 637 -28.63 14.92 -10.76
N LEU A 638 -28.45 16.09 -11.34
CA LEU A 638 -27.14 16.69 -11.61
C LEU A 638 -26.58 17.40 -10.36
N PRO A 639 -25.25 17.40 -10.13
CA PRO A 639 -24.62 17.96 -8.94
C PRO A 639 -24.13 19.40 -9.17
N TRP A 640 -23.77 20.09 -8.09
CA TRP A 640 -23.00 21.35 -8.14
C TRP A 640 -21.54 21.19 -7.73
N ALA A 641 -21.11 19.97 -7.36
CA ALA A 641 -19.73 19.72 -6.98
C ALA A 641 -19.32 18.29 -7.33
N ILE A 642 -18.07 18.12 -7.76
CA ILE A 642 -17.46 16.83 -8.08
C ILE A 642 -16.10 16.74 -7.39
N ASP A 643 -15.83 15.57 -6.81
CA ASP A 643 -14.55 15.22 -6.21
C ASP A 643 -13.78 14.27 -7.12
N PHE A 644 -12.48 14.52 -7.26
CA PHE A 644 -11.54 13.69 -7.98
C PHE A 644 -10.43 13.26 -7.01
N PRO A 645 -10.20 11.95 -6.79
CA PRO A 645 -9.12 11.43 -5.95
C PRO A 645 -7.73 11.53 -6.64
N ASN A 646 -7.60 12.44 -7.60
CA ASN A 646 -6.41 12.74 -8.36
C ASN A 646 -6.55 14.15 -8.95
N ARG A 647 -5.48 14.68 -9.54
CA ARG A 647 -5.49 15.99 -10.17
C ARG A 647 -6.48 15.99 -11.35
N PHE A 648 -7.41 16.95 -11.31
CA PHE A 648 -8.36 17.17 -12.39
C PHE A 648 -7.89 18.32 -13.29
N GLU A 649 -8.00 18.12 -14.60
CA GLU A 649 -7.79 19.19 -15.59
C GLU A 649 -9.14 19.79 -15.96
N TYR A 650 -9.39 20.98 -15.41
CA TYR A 650 -10.70 21.63 -15.48
C TYR A 650 -10.91 22.36 -16.83
N PRO A 651 -12.17 22.51 -17.27
CA PRO A 651 -12.50 23.27 -18.46
C PRO A 651 -12.16 24.76 -18.36
N ILE A 652 -11.91 25.39 -19.51
CA ILE A 652 -11.88 26.87 -19.60
C ILE A 652 -13.26 27.46 -19.33
N GLU A 653 -13.28 28.75 -19.00
CA GLU A 653 -14.50 29.53 -18.76
C GLU A 653 -15.61 29.27 -19.81
N LYS A 654 -16.80 28.87 -19.35
CA LYS A 654 -18.02 28.55 -20.13
C LYS A 654 -17.95 27.30 -21.00
N ALA A 655 -16.82 26.59 -21.03
CA ALA A 655 -16.72 25.32 -21.74
C ALA A 655 -17.30 24.21 -20.86
N LYS A 656 -18.52 23.78 -21.16
CA LYS A 656 -19.22 22.76 -20.37
C LYS A 656 -18.42 21.47 -20.23
N ILE A 657 -18.62 20.76 -19.13
CA ILE A 657 -17.88 19.54 -18.78
C ILE A 657 -18.02 18.43 -19.83
N ASP A 658 -19.19 18.27 -20.44
CA ASP A 658 -19.52 17.22 -21.41
C ASP A 658 -18.79 17.40 -22.76
N VAL A 659 -18.64 18.65 -23.21
CA VAL A 659 -17.89 18.98 -24.45
C VAL A 659 -16.38 19.09 -24.20
N SER A 660 -15.96 19.13 -22.93
CA SER A 660 -14.56 19.20 -22.53
C SER A 660 -13.98 17.81 -22.23
N HIS A 661 -14.73 16.98 -21.50
CA HIS A 661 -14.44 15.60 -21.17
C HIS A 661 -15.47 14.68 -21.85
N LEU A 662 -15.10 14.19 -23.03
CA LEU A 662 -15.97 13.55 -24.01
C LEU A 662 -16.55 12.19 -23.58
N LYS A 663 -16.10 11.64 -22.45
CA LYS A 663 -16.64 10.39 -21.87
C LYS A 663 -17.58 10.63 -20.68
N PHE A 664 -17.76 11.88 -20.26
CA PHE A 664 -18.59 12.24 -19.12
C PHE A 664 -20.04 11.76 -19.26
N ILE A 665 -20.70 12.03 -20.39
CA ILE A 665 -22.11 11.61 -20.62
C ILE A 665 -22.26 10.09 -20.54
N ASN A 666 -21.36 9.34 -21.19
CA ASN A 666 -21.38 7.88 -21.14
C ASN A 666 -21.16 7.33 -19.72
N TRP A 667 -20.28 7.95 -18.95
CA TRP A 667 -20.08 7.61 -17.55
C TRP A 667 -21.36 7.83 -16.72
N VAL A 668 -22.05 8.96 -16.91
CA VAL A 668 -23.33 9.23 -16.22
C VAL A 668 -24.44 8.26 -16.65
N LEU A 669 -24.63 8.05 -17.96
CA LEU A 669 -25.68 7.19 -18.49
C LEU A 669 -25.48 5.71 -18.16
N SER A 670 -24.23 5.27 -17.99
CA SER A 670 -23.89 3.92 -17.51
C SER A 670 -23.97 3.78 -15.99
N ASN A 671 -24.39 4.81 -15.26
CA ASN A 671 -24.41 4.85 -13.80
C ASN A 671 -23.03 4.51 -13.20
N GLY A 672 -21.96 5.04 -13.81
CA GLY A 672 -20.58 4.89 -13.36
C GLY A 672 -19.94 3.53 -13.65
N VAL A 673 -20.59 2.68 -14.45
CA VAL A 673 -20.04 1.36 -14.81
C VAL A 673 -18.97 1.49 -15.89
N ASP A 674 -19.25 2.27 -16.93
CA ASP A 674 -18.34 2.52 -18.05
C ASP A 674 -17.56 3.82 -17.83
N TYR A 675 -16.35 3.90 -18.39
CA TYR A 675 -15.49 5.08 -18.32
C TYR A 675 -15.27 5.61 -16.89
N LYS A 676 -14.97 4.73 -15.93
CA LYS A 676 -14.65 5.10 -14.52
C LYS A 676 -13.49 6.11 -14.39
N ASN A 677 -12.68 6.19 -15.43
CA ASN A 677 -11.55 7.06 -15.67
C ASN A 677 -11.87 8.19 -16.67
N TRP A 678 -13.14 8.54 -16.91
CA TRP A 678 -13.58 9.50 -17.93
C TRP A 678 -12.82 10.83 -17.88
N TYR A 679 -12.38 11.23 -16.69
CA TYR A 679 -11.67 12.48 -16.44
C TYR A 679 -10.16 12.38 -16.67
N LYS A 680 -9.58 11.21 -16.95
CA LYS A 680 -8.12 11.03 -17.16
C LYS A 680 -7.68 11.42 -18.57
N ASN A 681 -6.37 11.62 -18.76
CA ASN A 681 -5.79 12.00 -20.04
C ASN A 681 -5.59 10.77 -20.95
N GLU A 682 -6.68 10.20 -21.44
CA GLU A 682 -6.66 9.10 -22.41
C GLU A 682 -7.02 9.58 -23.81
N SER A 683 -6.55 8.85 -24.82
CA SER A 683 -6.82 9.18 -26.22
C SER A 683 -8.34 9.21 -26.48
N GLY A 684 -8.85 10.33 -26.97
CA GLY A 684 -10.28 10.53 -27.25
C GLY A 684 -11.16 10.80 -26.02
N TYR A 685 -10.57 11.09 -24.85
CA TYR A 685 -11.35 11.39 -23.63
C TYR A 685 -11.59 12.87 -23.42
N ARG A 686 -10.77 13.74 -24.02
CA ARG A 686 -10.83 15.18 -23.79
C ARG A 686 -10.74 15.95 -25.10
N ASN A 687 -11.43 17.08 -25.17
CA ASN A 687 -11.15 18.12 -26.15
C ASN A 687 -10.14 19.10 -25.56
N SER A 688 -8.86 18.98 -25.93
CA SER A 688 -7.79 19.81 -25.37
C SER A 688 -7.96 21.32 -25.59
N SER A 689 -8.77 21.75 -26.57
CA SER A 689 -9.06 23.17 -26.79
C SER A 689 -10.00 23.78 -25.73
N ASN A 690 -10.74 22.93 -25.03
CA ASN A 690 -11.66 23.31 -23.96
C ASN A 690 -11.05 23.15 -22.56
N ILE A 691 -9.81 22.66 -22.44
CA ILE A 691 -9.15 22.45 -21.15
C ILE A 691 -8.20 23.61 -20.86
N TYR A 692 -8.21 24.11 -19.63
CA TYR A 692 -7.25 25.12 -19.21
C TYR A 692 -5.84 24.49 -19.10
N ASN A 693 -4.87 25.00 -19.85
CA ASN A 693 -3.58 24.32 -20.09
C ASN A 693 -2.34 25.18 -19.79
N LYS A 694 -2.45 26.18 -18.90
CA LYS A 694 -1.33 27.04 -18.49
C LYS A 694 -0.70 26.64 -17.16
#